data_AF-A0A378W7X5-F1
#
_entry.id   AF-A0A378W7X5-F1
#
_cell.length_a   1.000
_cell.length_b   1.000
_cell.length_c   1.000
_cell.angle_alpha   90.00
_cell.angle_beta   90.00
_cell.angle_gamma   90.00
#
_symmetry.space_group_name_H-M   'P 1'
#
loop_
_entity.id
_entity.type
_entity.pdbx_description
1 polymer ?
#
loop_
_entity_poly.entity_id
_entity_poly.type
_entity_poly.pdbx_seq_one_letter_code
_entity_poly.pdbx_strand_id
1 'polypeptide(L)'
;MGDRLAARWPVFPYDATVRISLWLSVVVTAVLFGWGAWQRRWIADDGLIVLRTVRNLLAGNGPVFNAGERIEANTSTVWTYLVTLGAWLGGPVRMEYVALAFALTLSVLGVVLAMLGTGRLYAPSLQGRRALLLPAGALVYIAVPPARDFATSGLENGLVLAYLGLLWWMMVCWSQALRRPNPVSSKYFDATLAAVAGLSVLIRPELALIGGGALVMMLIAARGWRRRVLIVVAGGLLPVAYQIFRMGYYGLLVPGTAVAKDASGSKWAQGLTYLTNFNQPYLLWVPVMLLAALGVVLLTTRTRPWWVRHQVPRGYGWLARTVQSPAAVVLFMFVSGLLQAIYWVRQGGDFMHGRVLLTPLFCLLIPVAVIPVVLPDGTKFTRETGYLLAAATSVLWAAVVGWSIWAANSPGLGADATRVTYSGIVDERRFYSQATGHAHPLTAADYLDYPRMRAVLTAIDNTPDGALLLPSGNYDVWDVVPAFPPPPDLTPAERRALRTPHTVFFTNMGMLGMNVGLDVRVIDQIGLTNPLAMHTQRLTDGRIGHDKNLFPDWAVAEGPFLKTRPYIPAYLDEDWIAQAQAALACPATESMLTSVRGEMSPRRFLSNLAHAYDFTKYRIDRVPLYDLQRCGLPVPEPKKPPYTGMPATGP
;
A
#
# COMPACT_ATOMS: atom_id res chain seq x y z
N MET A 1 -50.82 13.27 6.95
CA MET A 1 -49.68 13.93 6.28
C MET A 1 -48.42 13.58 7.06
N GLY A 2 -47.90 12.37 6.82
CA GLY A 2 -46.78 11.72 7.51
C GLY A 2 -46.41 10.49 6.68
N ASP A 3 -45.13 10.10 6.67
CA ASP A 3 -44.53 8.99 5.89
C ASP A 3 -43.96 9.28 4.48
N ARG A 4 -43.32 10.44 4.25
CA ARG A 4 -42.55 10.65 2.99
C ARG A 4 -41.11 11.14 3.12
N LEU A 5 -40.49 11.06 4.29
CA LEU A 5 -39.09 11.49 4.48
C LEU A 5 -38.12 10.42 5.00
N ALA A 6 -38.54 9.15 5.07
CA ALA A 6 -37.57 8.06 5.12
C ALA A 6 -36.98 7.89 3.71
N ALA A 7 -35.72 8.26 3.53
CA ALA A 7 -34.96 7.95 2.32
C ALA A 7 -35.16 6.48 1.97
N ARG A 8 -35.97 6.18 0.95
CA ARG A 8 -36.16 4.82 0.42
C ARG A 8 -34.82 4.38 -0.18
N TRP A 9 -33.96 3.87 0.69
CA TRP A 9 -32.80 3.07 0.33
C TRP A 9 -33.29 2.03 -0.66
N PRO A 10 -32.64 1.86 -1.81
CA PRO A 10 -33.35 1.27 -2.93
C PRO A 10 -33.22 -0.25 -2.86
N VAL A 11 -34.02 -0.85 -1.98
CA VAL A 11 -34.13 -2.28 -1.79
C VAL A 11 -34.82 -2.86 -3.02
N PHE A 12 -34.09 -3.66 -3.78
CA PHE A 12 -34.74 -4.56 -4.74
C PHE A 12 -35.50 -5.61 -3.93
N PRO A 13 -36.81 -5.81 -4.15
CA PRO A 13 -37.53 -6.89 -3.49
C PRO A 13 -36.96 -8.21 -4.00
N TYR A 14 -36.23 -8.90 -3.12
CA TYR A 14 -35.78 -10.27 -3.33
C TYR A 14 -36.82 -11.25 -2.82
N ASP A 15 -36.87 -12.44 -3.43
CA ASP A 15 -37.49 -13.59 -2.77
C ASP A 15 -36.77 -13.89 -1.45
N ALA A 16 -37.49 -14.49 -0.49
CA ALA A 16 -36.93 -14.83 0.82
C ALA A 16 -35.69 -15.72 0.70
N THR A 17 -35.68 -16.66 -0.24
CA THR A 17 -34.54 -17.58 -0.50
C THR A 17 -33.27 -16.82 -0.89
N VAL A 18 -33.38 -15.86 -1.80
CA VAL A 18 -32.25 -15.03 -2.28
C VAL A 18 -31.73 -14.14 -1.16
N ARG A 19 -32.62 -13.52 -0.38
CA ARG A 19 -32.25 -12.65 0.73
C ARG A 19 -31.52 -13.42 1.84
N ILE A 20 -32.08 -14.56 2.25
CA ILE A 20 -31.50 -15.39 3.32
C ILE A 20 -30.15 -15.96 2.87
N SER A 21 -30.07 -16.54 1.67
CA SER A 21 -28.82 -17.10 1.15
C SER A 21 -27.72 -16.06 0.96
N LEU A 22 -28.06 -14.84 0.49
CA LEU A 22 -27.07 -13.75 0.40
C LEU A 22 -26.52 -13.35 1.76
N TRP A 23 -27.39 -13.09 2.75
CA TRP A 23 -26.95 -12.70 4.08
C TRP A 23 -26.16 -13.80 4.77
N LEU A 24 -26.59 -15.06 4.65
CA LEU A 24 -25.84 -16.19 5.17
C LEU A 24 -24.45 -16.27 4.53
N SER A 25 -24.37 -16.16 3.20
CA SER A 25 -23.10 -16.16 2.47
C SER A 25 -22.18 -15.03 2.92
N VAL A 26 -22.72 -13.82 3.08
CA VAL A 26 -21.97 -12.64 3.57
C VAL A 26 -21.45 -12.87 4.98
N VAL A 27 -22.30 -13.31 5.91
CA VAL A 27 -21.92 -13.54 7.31
C VAL A 27 -20.87 -14.65 7.41
N VAL A 28 -21.10 -15.79 6.76
CA VAL A 28 -20.15 -16.92 6.79
C VAL A 28 -18.81 -16.51 6.20
N THR A 29 -18.79 -15.86 5.05
CA THR A 29 -17.54 -15.42 4.40
C THR A 29 -16.80 -14.37 5.24
N ALA A 30 -17.53 -13.42 5.83
CA ALA A 30 -16.95 -12.39 6.70
C ALA A 30 -16.34 -13.00 7.97
N VAL A 31 -17.04 -13.94 8.61
CA VAL A 31 -16.54 -14.65 9.80
C VAL A 31 -15.31 -15.50 9.45
N LEU A 32 -15.34 -16.27 8.36
CA LEU A 32 -14.20 -17.08 7.93
C LEU A 32 -12.98 -16.22 7.61
N PHE A 33 -13.17 -15.08 6.93
CA PHE A 33 -12.07 -14.19 6.61
C PHE A 33 -11.53 -13.48 7.85
N GLY A 34 -12.40 -12.95 8.71
CA GLY A 34 -12.01 -12.31 9.96
C GLY A 34 -11.28 -13.27 10.89
N TRP A 35 -11.78 -14.50 11.04
CA TRP A 35 -11.12 -15.56 11.79
C TRP A 35 -9.77 -15.92 11.18
N GLY A 36 -9.71 -16.17 9.86
CA GLY A 36 -8.48 -16.52 9.17
C GLY A 36 -7.40 -15.42 9.24
N ALA A 37 -7.81 -14.14 9.20
CA ALA A 37 -6.93 -13.00 9.41
C ALA A 37 -6.47 -12.90 10.87
N TRP A 38 -7.36 -13.09 11.84
CA TRP A 38 -7.03 -13.04 13.27
C TRP A 38 -6.05 -14.13 13.71
N GLN A 39 -6.23 -15.36 13.18
CA GLN A 39 -5.32 -16.48 13.37
C GLN A 39 -3.94 -16.25 12.74
N ARG A 40 -3.79 -15.20 11.93
CA ARG A 40 -2.56 -14.86 11.22
C ARG A 40 -2.13 -13.43 11.49
N ARG A 41 -2.65 -12.82 12.57
CA ARG A 41 -2.36 -11.44 12.94
C ARG A 41 -0.87 -11.19 13.14
N TRP A 42 -0.41 -10.03 12.66
CA TRP A 42 0.96 -9.53 12.76
C TRP A 42 0.96 -8.06 12.30
N ILE A 43 1.99 -7.29 12.64
CA ILE A 43 2.27 -5.99 12.03
C ILE A 43 3.60 -6.07 11.27
N ALA A 44 3.66 -5.56 10.05
CA ALA A 44 4.90 -5.54 9.27
C ALA A 44 5.85 -4.44 9.74
N ASP A 45 7.14 -4.58 9.46
CA ASP A 45 8.12 -3.50 9.66
C ASP A 45 7.68 -2.21 8.91
N ASP A 46 7.29 -2.34 7.64
CA ASP A 46 6.71 -1.23 6.85
C ASP A 46 5.46 -0.62 7.52
N GLY A 47 4.67 -1.42 8.24
CA GLY A 47 3.50 -0.94 8.99
C GLY A 47 3.90 -0.06 10.18
N LEU A 48 5.02 -0.38 10.85
CA LEU A 48 5.56 0.40 11.96
C LEU A 48 6.13 1.75 11.51
N ILE A 49 6.56 1.88 10.24
CA ILE A 49 6.97 3.17 9.66
C ILE A 49 5.83 4.19 9.71
N VAL A 50 4.62 3.75 9.37
CA VAL A 50 3.42 4.60 9.43
C VAL A 50 3.20 5.06 10.88
N LEU A 51 3.34 4.16 11.86
CA LEU A 51 3.09 4.48 13.26
C LEU A 51 4.09 5.48 13.84
N ARG A 52 5.37 5.42 13.42
CA ARG A 52 6.34 6.46 13.81
C ARG A 52 5.98 7.82 13.23
N THR A 53 5.49 7.85 11.99
CA THR A 53 4.98 9.09 11.39
C THR A 53 3.78 9.64 12.18
N VAL A 54 2.87 8.76 12.61
CA VAL A 54 1.73 9.14 13.46
C VAL A 54 2.19 9.68 14.81
N ARG A 55 3.20 9.06 15.45
CA ARG A 55 3.81 9.57 16.70
C ARG A 55 4.36 10.99 16.54
N ASN A 56 5.10 11.26 15.46
CA ASN A 56 5.59 12.60 15.17
C ASN A 56 4.46 13.61 14.93
N LEU A 57 3.43 13.22 14.18
CA LEU A 57 2.29 14.08 13.91
C LEU A 57 1.53 14.44 15.21
N LEU A 58 1.29 13.47 16.09
CA LEU A 58 0.65 13.69 17.39
C LEU A 58 1.53 14.48 18.37
N ALA A 59 2.86 14.37 18.25
CA ALA A 59 3.81 15.15 19.03
C ALA A 59 4.02 16.59 18.52
N GLY A 60 3.39 16.96 17.39
CA GLY A 60 3.51 18.31 16.80
C GLY A 60 4.70 18.51 15.86
N ASN A 61 5.45 17.44 15.55
CA ASN A 61 6.59 17.50 14.61
C ASN A 61 6.16 17.51 13.12
N GLY A 62 4.85 17.37 12.86
CA GLY A 62 4.27 17.25 11.52
C GLY A 62 4.23 15.81 10.99
N PRO A 63 3.68 15.60 9.78
CA PRO A 63 3.53 14.28 9.17
C PRO A 63 4.87 13.76 8.61
N VAL A 64 5.84 13.53 9.48
CA VAL A 64 7.22 13.16 9.13
C VAL A 64 7.70 11.95 9.91
N PHE A 65 8.64 11.19 9.35
CA PHE A 65 9.23 10.04 10.05
C PHE A 65 10.35 10.44 11.02
N ASN A 66 11.19 11.41 10.64
CA ASN A 66 12.18 12.04 11.51
C ASN A 66 11.77 13.50 11.75
N ALA A 67 11.80 13.93 13.01
CA ALA A 67 11.54 15.33 13.34
C ALA A 67 12.54 16.25 12.61
N GLY A 68 12.04 17.32 12.00
CA GLY A 68 12.86 18.27 11.24
C GLY A 68 13.16 17.88 9.79
N GLU A 69 12.86 16.65 9.35
CA GLU A 69 13.02 16.22 7.96
C GLU A 69 11.67 15.98 7.30
N ARG A 70 11.25 16.86 6.39
CA ARG A 70 9.95 16.74 5.69
C ARG A 70 10.02 15.73 4.56
N ILE A 71 10.03 14.46 4.93
CA ILE A 71 10.00 13.31 4.02
C ILE A 71 8.67 12.59 4.15
N GLU A 72 7.96 12.43 3.03
CA GLU A 72 6.74 11.61 2.95
C GLU A 72 7.13 10.13 2.83
N ALA A 73 7.48 9.52 3.97
CA ALA A 73 7.87 8.11 4.07
C ALA A 73 6.70 7.12 3.87
N ASN A 74 5.46 7.60 3.96
CA ASN A 74 4.26 6.79 3.82
C ASN A 74 3.68 6.91 2.40
N THR A 75 3.29 5.79 1.81
CA THR A 75 2.66 5.78 0.47
C THR A 75 1.17 6.14 0.53
N SER A 76 0.48 5.74 1.62
CA SER A 76 -0.97 5.94 1.79
C SER A 76 -1.26 7.10 2.74
N THR A 77 -1.69 8.22 2.16
CA THR A 77 -2.08 9.42 2.90
C THR A 77 -3.30 9.15 3.77
N VAL A 78 -4.37 8.59 3.19
CA VAL A 78 -5.62 8.35 3.92
C VAL A 78 -5.40 7.36 5.06
N TRP A 79 -4.60 6.31 4.86
CA TRP A 79 -4.28 5.36 5.92
C TRP A 79 -3.55 6.02 7.09
N THR A 80 -2.54 6.84 6.81
CA THR A 80 -1.78 7.56 7.85
C THR A 80 -2.71 8.42 8.72
N TYR A 81 -3.53 9.27 8.11
CA TYR A 81 -4.44 10.14 8.85
C TYR A 81 -5.60 9.40 9.53
N LEU A 82 -6.05 8.27 8.96
CA LEU A 82 -7.05 7.43 9.61
C LEU A 82 -6.48 6.83 10.91
N VAL A 83 -5.26 6.30 10.87
CA VAL A 83 -4.57 5.78 12.05
C VAL A 83 -4.30 6.90 13.05
N THR A 84 -3.90 8.11 12.61
CA THR A 84 -3.77 9.28 13.50
C THR A 84 -5.07 9.60 14.23
N LEU A 85 -6.20 9.64 13.50
CA LEU A 85 -7.51 9.89 14.10
C LEU A 85 -7.88 8.81 15.12
N GLY A 86 -7.66 7.53 14.78
CA GLY A 86 -7.92 6.43 15.69
C GLY A 86 -7.02 6.44 16.93
N ALA A 87 -5.74 6.79 16.78
CA ALA A 87 -4.80 6.93 17.88
C ALA A 87 -5.19 8.08 18.81
N TRP A 88 -5.59 9.22 18.24
CA TRP A 88 -6.07 10.37 19.00
C TRP A 88 -7.35 10.05 19.78
N LEU A 89 -8.34 9.42 19.13
CA LEU A 89 -9.59 8.99 19.79
C LEU A 89 -9.38 7.87 20.81
N GLY A 90 -8.43 6.97 20.53
CA GLY A 90 -8.10 5.83 21.37
C GLY A 90 -7.33 6.19 22.64
N GLY A 91 -6.78 7.40 22.74
CA GLY A 91 -6.07 7.92 23.91
C GLY A 91 -4.94 6.99 24.37
N PRO A 92 -5.11 6.25 25.50
CA PRO A 92 -4.07 5.36 26.04
C PRO A 92 -3.89 4.05 25.28
N VAL A 93 -4.77 3.70 24.32
CA VAL A 93 -4.64 2.46 23.56
C VAL A 93 -3.38 2.52 22.68
N ARG A 94 -2.58 1.45 22.70
CA ARG A 94 -1.40 1.34 21.83
C ARG A 94 -1.79 1.47 20.35
N MET A 95 -1.05 2.30 19.62
CA MET A 95 -1.33 2.61 18.21
C MET A 95 -1.30 1.38 17.32
N GLU A 96 -0.48 0.38 17.65
CA GLU A 96 -0.41 -0.89 16.95
C GLU A 96 -1.75 -1.65 16.98
N TYR A 97 -2.48 -1.59 18.10
CA TYR A 97 -3.80 -2.19 18.22
C TYR A 97 -4.87 -1.39 17.47
N VAL A 98 -4.74 -0.06 17.40
CA VAL A 98 -5.60 0.78 16.56
C VAL A 98 -5.42 0.41 15.09
N ALA A 99 -4.17 0.31 14.62
CA ALA A 99 -3.86 -0.09 13.25
C ALA A 99 -4.35 -1.51 12.93
N LEU A 100 -4.15 -2.45 13.85
CA LEU A 100 -4.67 -3.82 13.74
C LEU A 100 -6.20 -3.83 13.58
N ALA A 101 -6.90 -3.11 14.45
CA ALA A 101 -8.37 -3.04 14.43
C ALA A 101 -8.87 -2.45 13.11
N PHE A 102 -8.32 -1.31 12.67
CA PHE A 102 -8.72 -0.72 11.39
C PHE A 102 -8.39 -1.61 10.20
N ALA A 103 -7.20 -2.20 10.14
CA ALA A 103 -6.80 -3.08 9.04
C ALA A 103 -7.76 -4.27 8.94
N LEU A 104 -8.06 -4.92 10.05
CA LEU A 104 -8.96 -6.07 10.10
C LEU A 104 -10.40 -5.68 9.72
N THR A 105 -10.95 -4.64 10.36
CA THR A 105 -12.32 -4.19 10.12
C THR A 105 -12.52 -3.76 8.66
N LEU A 106 -11.59 -2.98 8.09
CA LEU A 106 -11.67 -2.54 6.70
C LEU A 106 -11.51 -3.69 5.72
N SER A 107 -10.63 -4.66 6.01
CA SER A 107 -10.48 -5.87 5.18
C SER A 107 -11.80 -6.64 5.10
N VAL A 108 -12.42 -6.93 6.25
CA VAL A 108 -13.71 -7.64 6.30
C VAL A 108 -14.81 -6.82 5.63
N LEU A 109 -14.87 -5.52 5.89
CA LEU A 109 -15.85 -4.61 5.28
C LEU A 109 -15.71 -4.59 3.75
N GLY A 110 -14.49 -4.61 3.22
CA GLY A 110 -14.25 -4.66 1.77
C GLY A 110 -14.84 -5.90 1.11
N VAL A 111 -14.65 -7.07 1.71
CA VAL A 111 -15.26 -8.33 1.22
C VAL A 111 -16.78 -8.27 1.30
N VAL A 112 -17.33 -7.77 2.42
CA VAL A 112 -18.78 -7.60 2.60
C VAL A 112 -19.36 -6.68 1.52
N LEU A 113 -18.77 -5.50 1.31
CA LEU A 113 -19.24 -4.54 0.30
C LEU A 113 -19.10 -5.09 -1.12
N ALA A 114 -18.05 -5.85 -1.42
CA ALA A 114 -17.91 -6.55 -2.70
C ALA A 114 -19.06 -7.53 -2.94
N MET A 115 -19.37 -8.38 -1.95
CA MET A 115 -20.46 -9.36 -2.04
C MET A 115 -21.83 -8.67 -2.16
N LEU A 116 -22.08 -7.61 -1.38
CA LEU A 116 -23.32 -6.84 -1.46
C LEU A 116 -23.45 -6.10 -2.80
N GLY A 117 -22.35 -5.53 -3.33
CA GLY A 117 -22.28 -4.94 -4.67
C GLY A 117 -22.61 -5.93 -5.77
N THR A 118 -22.13 -7.17 -5.65
CA THR A 118 -22.39 -8.22 -6.63
C THR A 118 -23.79 -8.82 -6.48
N GLY A 119 -24.30 -8.98 -5.27
CA GLY A 119 -25.72 -9.29 -5.04
C GLY A 119 -26.63 -8.21 -5.65
N ARG A 120 -26.25 -6.93 -5.49
CA ARG A 120 -26.93 -5.77 -6.07
C ARG A 120 -26.84 -5.77 -7.61
N LEU A 121 -25.75 -6.25 -8.20
CA LEU A 121 -25.60 -6.44 -9.65
C LEU A 121 -26.64 -7.41 -10.19
N TYR A 122 -26.85 -8.55 -9.52
CA TYR A 122 -27.82 -9.58 -9.93
C TYR A 122 -29.28 -9.28 -9.56
N ALA A 123 -29.53 -8.29 -8.70
CA ALA A 123 -30.87 -7.98 -8.19
C ALA A 123 -31.96 -7.87 -9.26
N PRO A 124 -31.76 -7.13 -10.38
CA PRO A 124 -32.78 -7.00 -11.41
C PRO A 124 -33.19 -8.31 -12.08
N SER A 125 -32.26 -9.25 -12.26
CA SER A 125 -32.54 -10.56 -12.89
C SER A 125 -33.28 -11.52 -11.98
N LEU A 126 -33.18 -11.33 -10.66
CA LEU A 126 -33.70 -12.24 -9.63
C LEU A 126 -35.06 -11.82 -9.08
N GLN A 127 -35.64 -10.71 -9.56
CA GLN A 127 -36.98 -10.29 -9.15
C GLN A 127 -38.02 -11.37 -9.46
N GLY A 128 -38.72 -11.82 -8.43
CA GLY A 128 -39.76 -12.85 -8.52
C GLY A 128 -39.26 -14.26 -8.85
N ARG A 129 -37.96 -14.54 -8.69
CA ARG A 129 -37.37 -15.87 -8.91
C ARG A 129 -36.84 -16.46 -7.61
N ARG A 130 -36.94 -17.78 -7.47
CA ARG A 130 -36.25 -18.52 -6.42
C ARG A 130 -34.82 -18.81 -6.84
N ALA A 131 -33.86 -18.36 -6.05
CA ALA A 131 -32.44 -18.59 -6.31
C ALA A 131 -31.63 -18.54 -5.02
N LEU A 132 -30.47 -19.17 -5.03
CA LEU A 132 -29.48 -19.08 -3.96
C LEU A 132 -28.33 -18.19 -4.41
N LEU A 133 -27.94 -17.21 -3.59
CA LEU A 133 -26.72 -16.44 -3.82
C LEU A 133 -25.61 -17.05 -2.97
N LEU A 134 -24.65 -17.71 -3.62
CA LEU A 134 -23.55 -18.42 -2.99
C LEU A 134 -22.23 -17.66 -3.21
N PRO A 135 -21.27 -17.70 -2.26
CA PRO A 135 -20.00 -17.01 -2.41
C PRO A 135 -19.11 -17.80 -3.37
N ALA A 136 -18.44 -17.11 -4.31
CA ALA A 136 -17.55 -17.74 -5.29
C ALA A 136 -16.22 -17.01 -5.37
N GLY A 137 -16.17 -15.86 -6.06
CA GLY A 137 -14.96 -15.03 -6.11
C GLY A 137 -14.50 -14.56 -4.72
N ALA A 138 -15.44 -14.35 -3.80
CA ALA A 138 -15.10 -14.01 -2.41
C ALA A 138 -14.38 -15.17 -1.69
N LEU A 139 -14.82 -16.43 -1.89
CA LEU A 139 -14.13 -17.60 -1.34
C LEU A 139 -12.70 -17.71 -1.87
N VAL A 140 -12.52 -17.46 -3.16
CA VAL A 140 -11.19 -17.50 -3.78
C VAL A 140 -10.25 -16.51 -3.12
N TYR A 141 -10.70 -15.26 -2.94
CA TYR A 141 -9.87 -14.24 -2.32
C TYR A 141 -9.50 -14.59 -0.86
N ILE A 142 -10.48 -14.98 -0.04
CA ILE A 142 -10.24 -15.21 1.40
C ILE A 142 -9.46 -16.50 1.68
N ALA A 143 -9.46 -17.45 0.75
CA ALA A 143 -8.71 -18.70 0.85
C ALA A 143 -7.19 -18.47 0.71
N VAL A 144 -6.79 -17.51 -0.13
CA VAL A 144 -5.37 -17.26 -0.42
C VAL A 144 -4.64 -16.78 0.85
N PRO A 145 -3.56 -17.46 1.29
CA PRO A 145 -2.86 -17.09 2.51
C PRO A 145 -2.40 -15.61 2.55
N PRO A 146 -1.73 -15.04 1.52
CA PRO A 146 -1.39 -13.62 1.51
C PRO A 146 -2.55 -12.67 1.79
N ALA A 147 -3.78 -12.99 1.33
CA ALA A 147 -4.95 -12.14 1.58
C ALA A 147 -5.30 -12.05 3.08
N ARG A 148 -5.09 -13.14 3.82
CA ARG A 148 -5.30 -13.20 5.28
C ARG A 148 -4.13 -12.59 6.05
N ASP A 149 -2.91 -12.74 5.55
CA ASP A 149 -1.71 -12.16 6.17
C ASP A 149 -1.75 -10.63 6.08
N PHE A 150 -2.05 -10.06 4.91
CA PHE A 150 -2.10 -8.61 4.75
C PHE A 150 -3.36 -7.95 5.33
N ALA A 151 -4.35 -8.73 5.75
CA ALA A 151 -5.57 -8.20 6.38
C ALA A 151 -5.32 -7.53 7.75
N THR A 152 -4.17 -7.80 8.38
CA THR A 152 -3.81 -7.27 9.71
C THR A 152 -2.43 -6.61 9.77
N SER A 153 -1.66 -6.63 8.67
CA SER A 153 -0.25 -6.22 8.57
C SER A 153 0.12 -4.79 9.02
N GLY A 154 -0.84 -3.96 9.43
CA GLY A 154 -0.64 -2.53 9.72
C GLY A 154 -0.47 -1.65 8.48
N LEU A 155 -0.50 -2.23 7.28
CA LEU A 155 -0.50 -1.53 6.01
C LEU A 155 -1.92 -1.19 5.52
N GLU A 156 -2.01 -0.37 4.49
CA GLU A 156 -3.25 0.14 3.91
C GLU A 156 -4.09 -0.92 3.16
N ASN A 157 -3.65 -2.18 3.08
CA ASN A 157 -4.31 -3.23 2.30
C ASN A 157 -5.81 -3.37 2.66
N GLY A 158 -6.16 -3.33 3.94
CA GLY A 158 -7.56 -3.37 4.37
C GLY A 158 -8.37 -2.17 3.88
N LEU A 159 -7.78 -0.97 3.90
CA LEU A 159 -8.39 0.25 3.35
C LEU A 159 -8.59 0.15 1.83
N VAL A 160 -7.63 -0.42 1.10
CA VAL A 160 -7.75 -0.67 -0.35
C VAL A 160 -8.93 -1.59 -0.65
N LEU A 161 -9.11 -2.65 0.14
CA LEU A 161 -10.24 -3.59 0.00
C LEU A 161 -11.58 -2.90 0.27
N ALA A 162 -11.68 -2.19 1.39
CA ALA A 162 -12.88 -1.42 1.75
C ALA A 162 -13.25 -0.42 0.65
N TYR A 163 -12.24 0.30 0.13
CA TYR A 163 -12.39 1.26 -0.94
C TYR A 163 -12.91 0.63 -2.23
N LEU A 164 -12.28 -0.46 -2.71
CA LEU A 164 -12.68 -1.13 -3.94
C LEU A 164 -14.08 -1.77 -3.82
N GLY A 165 -14.38 -2.37 -2.67
CA GLY A 165 -15.72 -2.90 -2.37
C GLY A 165 -16.79 -1.80 -2.36
N LEU A 166 -16.50 -0.65 -1.73
CA LEU A 166 -17.39 0.51 -1.71
C LEU A 166 -17.59 1.09 -3.12
N LEU A 167 -16.49 1.34 -3.85
CA LEU A 167 -16.53 1.87 -5.20
C LEU A 167 -17.33 0.95 -6.13
N TRP A 168 -17.08 -0.36 -6.06
CA TRP A 168 -17.85 -1.37 -6.80
C TRP A 168 -19.34 -1.27 -6.51
N TRP A 169 -19.73 -1.32 -5.23
CA TRP A 169 -21.13 -1.27 -4.83
C TRP A 169 -21.81 0.03 -5.31
N MET A 170 -21.14 1.18 -5.16
CA MET A 170 -21.66 2.47 -5.62
C MET A 170 -21.74 2.56 -7.14
N MET A 171 -20.75 2.08 -7.89
CA MET A 171 -20.75 2.05 -9.36
C MET A 171 -21.84 1.12 -9.90
N VAL A 172 -22.08 -0.02 -9.25
CA VAL A 172 -23.21 -0.90 -9.59
C VAL A 172 -24.53 -0.18 -9.36
N CYS A 173 -24.70 0.50 -8.21
CA CYS A 173 -25.89 1.32 -7.94
C CYS A 173 -26.09 2.42 -8.99
N TRP A 174 -25.03 3.17 -9.31
CA TRP A 174 -25.00 4.23 -10.30
C TRP A 174 -25.37 3.74 -11.71
N SER A 175 -24.83 2.59 -12.12
CA SER A 175 -25.06 2.03 -13.45
C SER A 175 -26.51 1.58 -13.68
N GLN A 176 -27.21 1.22 -12.61
CA GLN A 176 -28.60 0.80 -12.66
C GLN A 176 -29.59 1.96 -12.51
N ALA A 177 -29.15 3.13 -12.02
CA ALA A 177 -30.02 4.26 -11.72
C ALA A 177 -30.82 4.74 -12.94
N LEU A 178 -30.22 4.75 -14.14
CA LEU A 178 -30.89 5.18 -15.39
C LEU A 178 -32.10 4.34 -15.79
N ARG A 179 -32.17 3.10 -15.31
CA ARG A 179 -33.16 2.11 -15.76
C ARG A 179 -34.23 1.88 -14.69
N ARG A 180 -34.27 2.71 -13.64
CA ARG A 180 -35.29 2.65 -12.60
C ARG A 180 -36.51 3.53 -12.92
N PRO A 181 -37.71 3.17 -12.42
CA PRO A 181 -38.95 3.94 -12.68
C PRO A 181 -38.88 5.42 -12.26
N ASN A 182 -38.08 5.74 -11.24
CA ASN A 182 -37.73 7.12 -10.86
C ASN A 182 -36.21 7.33 -11.05
N PRO A 183 -35.75 7.76 -12.24
CA PRO A 183 -34.34 7.76 -12.63
C PRO A 183 -33.53 8.96 -12.08
N VAL A 184 -33.88 9.50 -10.92
CA VAL A 184 -33.10 10.58 -10.30
C VAL A 184 -31.99 9.95 -9.47
N SER A 185 -30.81 9.75 -10.08
CA SER A 185 -29.59 9.74 -9.27
C SER A 185 -29.55 11.06 -8.51
N SER A 186 -29.60 10.98 -7.19
CA SER A 186 -29.49 12.16 -6.33
C SER A 186 -28.17 12.87 -6.64
N LYS A 187 -28.18 14.19 -6.83
CA LYS A 187 -26.94 14.98 -7.02
C LYS A 187 -25.93 14.70 -5.89
N TYR A 188 -26.44 14.45 -4.69
CA TYR A 188 -25.63 14.06 -3.54
C TYR A 188 -24.94 12.71 -3.75
N PHE A 189 -25.63 11.71 -4.30
CA PHE A 189 -25.03 10.41 -4.60
C PHE A 189 -23.95 10.51 -5.69
N ASP A 190 -24.20 11.27 -6.77
CA ASP A 190 -23.21 11.53 -7.82
C ASP A 190 -21.97 12.25 -7.21
N ALA A 191 -22.17 13.24 -6.34
CA ALA A 191 -21.08 13.94 -5.65
C ALA A 191 -20.30 13.01 -4.71
N THR A 192 -20.97 12.18 -3.90
CA THR A 192 -20.33 11.22 -3.00
C THR A 192 -19.55 10.17 -3.78
N LEU A 193 -20.09 9.63 -4.88
CA LEU A 193 -19.39 8.69 -5.73
C LEU A 193 -18.14 9.34 -6.36
N ALA A 194 -18.25 10.58 -6.83
CA ALA A 194 -17.12 11.31 -7.35
C ALA A 194 -16.04 11.54 -6.28
N ALA A 195 -16.42 11.94 -5.07
CA ALA A 195 -15.50 12.10 -3.95
C ALA A 195 -14.80 10.79 -3.57
N VAL A 196 -15.54 9.68 -3.47
CA VAL A 196 -14.98 8.35 -3.25
C VAL A 196 -14.02 8.00 -4.39
N ALA A 197 -14.41 8.13 -5.65
CA ALA A 197 -13.52 7.86 -6.79
C ALA A 197 -12.24 8.72 -6.74
N GLY A 198 -12.35 10.00 -6.38
CA GLY A 198 -11.24 10.92 -6.18
C GLY A 198 -10.24 10.50 -5.11
N LEU A 199 -10.71 9.92 -3.99
CA LEU A 199 -9.86 9.44 -2.90
C LEU A 199 -8.84 8.37 -3.32
N SER A 200 -9.04 7.70 -4.46
CA SER A 200 -8.15 6.65 -4.98
C SER A 200 -6.66 6.97 -4.84
N VAL A 201 -6.22 8.12 -5.36
CA VAL A 201 -4.81 8.51 -5.40
C VAL A 201 -4.21 8.79 -4.01
N LEU A 202 -5.04 9.18 -3.05
CA LEU A 202 -4.63 9.40 -1.65
C LEU A 202 -4.62 8.10 -0.83
N ILE A 203 -5.37 7.09 -1.27
CA ILE A 203 -5.30 5.74 -0.70
C ILE A 203 -4.04 5.06 -1.19
N ARG A 204 -3.86 4.94 -2.51
CA ARG A 204 -2.61 4.49 -3.14
C ARG A 204 -2.47 5.09 -4.54
N PRO A 205 -1.26 5.48 -4.97
CA PRO A 205 -1.07 6.10 -6.29
C PRO A 205 -1.58 5.26 -7.46
N GLU A 206 -1.39 3.94 -7.45
CA GLU A 206 -1.81 3.08 -8.57
C GLU A 206 -3.34 2.92 -8.69
N LEU A 207 -4.09 3.20 -7.62
CA LEU A 207 -5.56 3.21 -7.67
C LEU A 207 -6.09 4.42 -8.45
N ALA A 208 -5.25 5.42 -8.76
CA ALA A 208 -5.64 6.56 -9.59
C ALA A 208 -6.18 6.12 -10.96
N LEU A 209 -5.69 5.00 -11.50
CA LEU A 209 -6.24 4.40 -12.73
C LEU A 209 -7.73 4.04 -12.57
N ILE A 210 -8.09 3.43 -11.44
CA ILE A 210 -9.47 3.01 -11.16
C ILE A 210 -10.34 4.21 -10.78
N GLY A 211 -9.92 5.01 -9.81
CA GLY A 211 -10.72 6.17 -9.39
C GLY A 211 -10.89 7.20 -10.50
N GLY A 212 -9.80 7.53 -11.21
CA GLY A 212 -9.82 8.40 -12.39
C GLY A 212 -10.68 7.83 -13.52
N GLY A 213 -10.58 6.52 -13.81
CA GLY A 213 -11.43 5.85 -14.78
C GLY A 213 -12.92 5.93 -14.42
N ALA A 214 -13.27 5.74 -13.14
CA ALA A 214 -14.64 5.91 -12.67
C ALA A 214 -15.14 7.36 -12.83
N LEU A 215 -14.31 8.36 -12.51
CA LEU A 215 -14.64 9.78 -12.74
C LEU A 215 -14.86 10.08 -14.23
N VAL A 216 -14.01 9.54 -15.13
CA VAL A 216 -14.18 9.68 -16.58
C VAL A 216 -15.50 9.06 -17.04
N MET A 217 -15.84 7.85 -16.58
CA MET A 217 -17.13 7.23 -16.88
C MET A 217 -18.31 8.10 -16.43
N MET A 218 -18.21 8.71 -15.25
CA MET A 218 -19.24 9.63 -14.73
C MET A 218 -19.34 10.90 -15.56
N LEU A 219 -18.22 11.50 -15.98
CA LEU A 219 -18.19 12.71 -16.80
C LEU A 219 -18.78 12.50 -18.20
N ILE A 220 -18.52 11.33 -18.81
CA ILE A 220 -19.12 10.94 -20.10
C ILE A 220 -20.65 10.79 -19.95
N ALA A 221 -21.12 10.23 -18.83
CA ALA A 221 -22.54 10.05 -18.57
C ALA A 221 -23.26 11.33 -18.09
N ALA A 222 -22.53 12.30 -17.53
CA ALA A 222 -23.08 13.50 -16.92
C ALA A 222 -23.80 14.42 -17.93
N ARG A 223 -25.00 14.87 -17.56
CA ARG A 223 -25.80 15.81 -18.35
C ARG A 223 -25.60 17.25 -17.89
N GLY A 224 -25.14 18.08 -18.81
CA GLY A 224 -24.96 19.52 -18.59
C GLY A 224 -23.72 19.85 -17.76
N TRP A 225 -23.26 21.10 -17.91
CA TRP A 225 -22.01 21.57 -17.30
C TRP A 225 -22.05 21.56 -15.77
N ARG A 226 -23.19 21.87 -15.14
CA ARG A 226 -23.33 21.91 -13.68
C ARG A 226 -23.00 20.56 -13.01
N ARG A 227 -23.45 19.44 -13.60
CA ARG A 227 -23.12 18.09 -13.08
C ARG A 227 -21.65 17.74 -13.31
N ARG A 228 -21.07 18.14 -14.43
CA ARG A 228 -19.64 17.94 -14.71
C ARG A 228 -18.78 18.71 -13.71
N VAL A 229 -19.10 19.97 -13.43
CA VAL A 229 -18.43 20.78 -12.41
C VAL A 229 -18.57 20.11 -11.03
N LEU A 230 -19.77 19.63 -10.67
CA LEU A 230 -19.96 18.90 -9.41
C LEU A 230 -19.04 17.67 -9.30
N ILE A 231 -18.93 16.85 -10.35
CA ILE A 231 -18.06 15.67 -10.37
C ILE A 231 -16.59 16.07 -10.27
N VAL A 232 -16.15 17.07 -11.03
CA VAL A 232 -14.76 17.55 -11.02
C VAL A 232 -14.39 18.12 -9.65
N VAL A 233 -15.25 18.96 -9.07
CA VAL A 233 -15.00 19.55 -7.74
C VAL A 233 -15.05 18.48 -6.67
N ALA A 234 -16.08 17.64 -6.62
CA ALA A 234 -16.21 16.61 -5.58
C ALA A 234 -15.09 15.56 -5.65
N GLY A 235 -14.70 15.12 -6.84
CA GLY A 235 -13.62 14.15 -7.02
C GLY A 235 -12.21 14.75 -6.99
N GLY A 236 -12.05 16.03 -7.34
CA GLY A 236 -10.75 16.68 -7.49
C GLY A 236 -10.30 17.50 -6.29
N LEU A 237 -11.22 18.09 -5.51
CA LEU A 237 -10.88 19.11 -4.51
C LEU A 237 -9.86 18.61 -3.49
N LEU A 238 -10.12 17.47 -2.84
CA LEU A 238 -9.25 16.94 -1.79
C LEU A 238 -7.92 16.38 -2.36
N PRO A 239 -7.91 15.56 -3.43
CA PRO A 239 -6.65 15.11 -4.05
C PRO A 239 -5.76 16.25 -4.54
N VAL A 240 -6.34 17.28 -5.18
CA VAL A 240 -5.58 18.42 -5.69
C VAL A 240 -5.04 19.27 -4.53
N ALA A 241 -5.86 19.52 -3.50
CA ALA A 241 -5.41 20.26 -2.32
C ALA A 241 -4.25 19.55 -1.62
N TYR A 242 -4.34 18.22 -1.44
CA TYR A 242 -3.24 17.45 -0.85
C TYR A 242 -2.02 17.41 -1.77
N GLN A 243 -2.19 17.35 -3.09
CA GLN A 243 -1.05 17.40 -4.02
C GLN A 243 -0.31 18.73 -3.93
N ILE A 244 -1.02 19.86 -3.81
CA ILE A 244 -0.40 21.18 -3.58
C ILE A 244 0.33 21.20 -2.24
N PHE A 245 -0.30 20.68 -1.19
CA PHE A 245 0.33 20.52 0.13
C PHE A 245 1.60 19.67 0.04
N ARG A 246 1.56 18.51 -0.62
CA ARG A 246 2.70 17.61 -0.79
C ARG A 246 3.88 18.33 -1.46
N MET A 247 3.60 19.02 -2.56
CA MET A 247 4.63 19.73 -3.32
C MET A 247 5.26 20.86 -2.50
N GLY A 248 4.47 21.66 -1.79
CA GLY A 248 5.02 22.73 -0.97
C GLY A 248 5.65 22.27 0.34
N TYR A 249 5.10 21.25 1.00
CA TYR A 249 5.56 20.77 2.30
C TYR A 249 6.76 19.81 2.18
N TYR A 250 6.67 18.79 1.32
CA TYR A 250 7.72 17.79 1.13
C TYR A 250 8.70 18.12 -0.01
N GLY A 251 8.37 19.08 -0.88
CA GLY A 251 9.23 19.45 -2.01
C GLY A 251 9.25 18.42 -3.15
N LEU A 252 8.29 17.50 -3.22
CA LEU A 252 8.24 16.43 -4.23
C LEU A 252 6.88 16.37 -4.96
N LEU A 253 6.89 15.92 -6.21
CA LEU A 253 5.66 15.69 -6.99
C LEU A 253 4.95 14.40 -6.63
N VAL A 254 5.69 13.42 -6.15
CA VAL A 254 5.21 12.09 -5.79
C VAL A 254 5.62 11.80 -4.35
N PRO A 255 4.98 10.82 -3.67
CA PRO A 255 5.46 10.38 -2.37
C PRO A 255 6.96 10.03 -2.42
N GLY A 256 7.68 10.29 -1.33
CA GLY A 256 9.12 9.97 -1.25
C GLY A 256 9.41 8.51 -1.57
N THR A 257 8.49 7.61 -1.19
CA THR A 257 8.56 6.18 -1.51
C THR A 257 8.62 5.87 -3.00
N ALA A 258 8.01 6.69 -3.86
CA ALA A 258 8.04 6.51 -5.31
C ALA A 258 9.42 6.87 -5.91
N VAL A 259 10.11 7.84 -5.32
CA VAL A 259 11.49 8.20 -5.68
C VAL A 259 12.46 7.15 -5.13
N ALA A 260 12.28 6.74 -3.87
CA ALA A 260 13.07 5.69 -3.23
C ALA A 260 13.03 4.37 -4.03
N LYS A 261 11.86 3.97 -4.53
CA LYS A 261 11.68 2.74 -5.30
C LYS A 261 11.92 2.89 -6.81
N ASP A 262 12.22 4.11 -7.28
CA ASP A 262 12.44 4.46 -8.70
C ASP A 262 11.36 3.79 -9.59
N ALA A 263 10.11 4.19 -9.35
CA ALA A 263 8.88 3.57 -9.87
C ALA A 263 8.72 3.63 -11.41
N SER A 264 9.68 4.19 -12.16
CA SER A 264 9.63 4.32 -13.62
C SER A 264 10.31 3.19 -14.40
N GLY A 265 11.16 2.37 -13.76
CA GLY A 265 11.88 1.27 -14.41
C GLY A 265 11.01 0.05 -14.69
N SER A 266 11.31 -0.73 -15.75
CA SER A 266 10.62 -1.99 -16.06
C SER A 266 11.51 -3.20 -15.75
N LYS A 267 11.00 -4.15 -14.94
CA LYS A 267 11.67 -5.41 -14.56
C LYS A 267 10.75 -6.62 -14.82
N TRP A 268 10.38 -6.82 -16.09
CA TRP A 268 9.45 -7.88 -16.53
C TRP A 268 9.83 -9.29 -16.06
N ALA A 269 11.11 -9.67 -16.17
CA ALA A 269 11.57 -10.99 -15.76
C ALA A 269 11.29 -11.24 -14.27
N GLN A 270 11.64 -10.29 -13.42
CA GLN A 270 11.37 -10.35 -11.99
C GLN A 270 9.86 -10.36 -11.69
N GLY A 271 9.06 -9.61 -12.44
CA GLY A 271 7.61 -9.61 -12.25
C GLY A 271 6.93 -10.91 -12.67
N LEU A 272 7.43 -11.59 -13.69
CA LEU A 272 7.00 -12.95 -14.06
C LEU A 272 7.41 -13.96 -12.99
N THR A 273 8.61 -13.82 -12.40
CA THR A 273 9.02 -14.58 -11.21
C THR A 273 8.06 -14.33 -10.05
N TYR A 274 7.68 -13.08 -9.79
CA TYR A 274 6.72 -12.73 -8.73
C TYR A 274 5.32 -13.30 -8.95
N LEU A 275 4.80 -13.22 -10.19
CA LEU A 275 3.52 -13.82 -10.56
C LEU A 275 3.55 -15.35 -10.39
N THR A 276 4.63 -15.99 -10.83
CA THR A 276 4.82 -17.44 -10.69
C THR A 276 4.93 -17.83 -9.22
N ASN A 277 5.70 -17.07 -8.45
CA ASN A 277 5.84 -17.25 -7.01
C ASN A 277 4.49 -17.15 -6.29
N PHE A 278 3.59 -16.24 -6.71
CA PHE A 278 2.24 -16.16 -6.16
C PHE A 278 1.30 -17.27 -6.64
N ASN A 279 1.41 -17.69 -7.91
CA ASN A 279 0.53 -18.71 -8.49
C ASN A 279 0.86 -20.14 -8.03
N GLN A 280 2.13 -20.53 -8.01
CA GLN A 280 2.55 -21.92 -7.79
C GLN A 280 2.09 -22.53 -6.44
N PRO A 281 2.21 -21.85 -5.29
CA PRO A 281 1.80 -22.42 -4.00
C PRO A 281 0.31 -22.70 -3.86
N TYR A 282 -0.52 -22.05 -4.69
CA TYR A 282 -1.98 -22.06 -4.58
C TYR A 282 -2.68 -22.48 -5.87
N LEU A 283 -1.94 -22.82 -6.94
CA LEU A 283 -2.49 -23.14 -8.27
C LEU A 283 -3.60 -22.17 -8.71
N LEU A 284 -3.35 -20.85 -8.63
CA LEU A 284 -4.36 -19.81 -8.84
C LEU A 284 -5.04 -19.87 -10.22
N TRP A 285 -4.43 -20.53 -11.20
CA TRP A 285 -5.06 -20.81 -12.49
C TRP A 285 -6.32 -21.70 -12.36
N VAL A 286 -6.40 -22.60 -11.38
CA VAL A 286 -7.55 -23.49 -11.14
C VAL A 286 -8.83 -22.70 -10.84
N PRO A 287 -8.90 -21.83 -9.80
CA PRO A 287 -10.10 -21.05 -9.53
C PRO A 287 -10.41 -20.07 -10.65
N VAL A 288 -9.40 -19.56 -11.38
CA VAL A 288 -9.63 -18.72 -12.57
C VAL A 288 -10.39 -19.50 -13.65
N MET A 289 -9.97 -20.74 -13.96
CA MET A 289 -10.65 -21.59 -14.93
C MET A 289 -12.06 -21.97 -14.47
N LEU A 290 -12.25 -22.32 -13.19
CA LEU A 290 -13.55 -22.66 -12.63
C LEU A 290 -14.51 -21.47 -12.67
N LEU A 291 -14.07 -20.27 -12.29
CA LEU A 291 -14.88 -19.06 -12.33
C LEU A 291 -15.13 -18.58 -13.76
N ALA A 292 -14.20 -18.79 -14.69
CA ALA A 292 -14.42 -18.52 -16.10
C ALA A 292 -15.50 -19.45 -16.67
N ALA A 293 -15.42 -20.76 -16.41
CA ALA A 293 -16.44 -21.72 -16.80
C ALA A 293 -17.81 -21.38 -16.20
N LEU A 294 -17.85 -21.02 -14.92
CA LEU A 294 -19.06 -20.56 -14.25
C LEU A 294 -19.62 -19.28 -14.88
N GLY A 295 -18.76 -18.32 -15.21
CA GLY A 295 -19.11 -17.12 -15.96
C GLY A 295 -19.74 -17.46 -17.29
N VAL A 296 -19.16 -18.39 -18.06
CA VAL A 296 -19.73 -18.89 -19.32
C VAL A 296 -21.11 -19.51 -19.10
N VAL A 297 -21.29 -20.36 -18.09
CA VAL A 297 -22.61 -20.94 -17.75
C VAL A 297 -23.64 -19.85 -17.43
N LEU A 298 -23.27 -18.83 -16.64
CA LEU A 298 -24.15 -17.70 -16.33
C LEU A 298 -24.48 -16.85 -17.58
N LEU A 299 -23.56 -16.79 -18.55
CA LEU A 299 -23.73 -16.07 -19.82
C LEU A 299 -24.56 -16.87 -20.84
N THR A 300 -24.47 -18.21 -20.88
CA THR A 300 -25.21 -19.05 -21.82
C THR A 300 -26.64 -19.31 -21.36
N THR A 301 -26.90 -19.33 -20.05
CA THR A 301 -28.23 -19.48 -19.45
C THR A 301 -29.11 -18.22 -19.51
N ARG A 302 -28.72 -17.24 -20.31
CA ARG A 302 -29.40 -15.95 -20.52
C ARG A 302 -30.80 -16.10 -21.13
N THR A 303 -31.82 -16.36 -20.30
CA THR A 303 -33.23 -16.26 -20.74
C THR A 303 -33.82 -14.85 -20.61
N ARG A 304 -33.20 -13.98 -19.80
CA ARG A 304 -33.44 -12.53 -19.82
C ARG A 304 -32.13 -11.82 -19.48
N PRO A 305 -31.84 -10.68 -20.12
CA PRO A 305 -30.72 -9.87 -19.70
C PRO A 305 -30.89 -9.46 -18.22
N TRP A 306 -29.90 -9.79 -17.39
CA TRP A 306 -29.47 -9.09 -16.17
C TRP A 306 -29.59 -7.56 -16.19
N TRP A 307 -29.67 -6.96 -17.38
CA TRP A 307 -29.98 -5.54 -17.61
C TRP A 307 -31.46 -5.26 -17.40
N VAL A 308 -31.78 -4.41 -16.41
CA VAL A 308 -33.12 -3.89 -16.14
C VAL A 308 -33.85 -3.56 -17.45
N ARG A 309 -34.98 -4.22 -17.70
CA ARG A 309 -35.78 -4.19 -18.94
C ARG A 309 -36.62 -2.91 -19.12
N HIS A 310 -36.13 -1.78 -18.65
CA HIS A 310 -36.80 -0.50 -18.83
C HIS A 310 -36.03 0.32 -19.86
N GLN A 311 -36.73 0.82 -20.87
CA GLN A 311 -36.16 1.71 -21.88
C GLN A 311 -35.55 2.92 -21.16
N VAL A 312 -34.26 3.17 -21.41
CA VAL A 312 -33.59 4.36 -20.90
C VAL A 312 -34.38 5.59 -21.39
N PRO A 313 -34.64 6.60 -20.55
CA PRO A 313 -35.42 7.78 -20.95
C PRO A 313 -34.90 8.39 -22.26
N ARG A 314 -35.83 8.79 -23.15
CA ARG A 314 -35.51 9.45 -24.42
C ARG A 314 -34.63 10.69 -24.15
N GLY A 315 -33.55 10.84 -24.91
CA GLY A 315 -32.62 11.98 -24.82
C GLY A 315 -31.24 11.68 -24.20
N TYR A 316 -30.90 10.46 -23.81
CA TYR A 316 -29.51 10.07 -23.48
C TYR A 316 -28.75 9.65 -24.74
N GLY A 317 -27.59 10.27 -25.00
CA GLY A 317 -26.68 9.88 -26.09
C GLY A 317 -26.25 8.42 -25.96
N TRP A 318 -25.94 7.77 -27.09
CA TRP A 318 -25.54 6.34 -27.10
C TRP A 318 -24.36 6.06 -26.16
N LEU A 319 -23.32 6.89 -26.18
CA LEU A 319 -22.15 6.80 -25.30
C LEU A 319 -22.53 6.78 -23.80
N ALA A 320 -23.32 7.75 -23.36
CA ALA A 320 -23.76 7.84 -21.96
C ALA A 320 -24.57 6.60 -21.53
N ARG A 321 -25.41 6.05 -22.42
CA ARG A 321 -26.20 4.83 -22.14
C ARG A 321 -25.33 3.58 -22.00
N THR A 322 -24.28 3.50 -22.83
CA THR A 322 -23.33 2.38 -22.84
C THR A 322 -22.42 2.42 -21.62
N VAL A 323 -21.84 3.58 -21.31
CA VAL A 323 -20.92 3.77 -20.17
C VAL A 323 -21.64 3.64 -18.83
N GLN A 324 -22.83 4.23 -18.69
CA GLN A 324 -23.65 4.03 -17.50
C GLN A 324 -24.51 2.77 -17.64
N SER A 325 -23.84 1.62 -17.76
CA SER A 325 -24.46 0.29 -17.74
C SER A 325 -23.66 -0.62 -16.80
N PRO A 326 -24.30 -1.56 -16.08
CA PRO A 326 -23.54 -2.47 -15.23
C PRO A 326 -22.52 -3.35 -16.04
N ALA A 327 -22.60 -3.43 -17.38
CA ALA A 327 -21.70 -4.23 -18.22
C ALA A 327 -20.41 -3.48 -18.39
N ALA A 328 -20.55 -2.18 -18.67
CA ALA A 328 -19.43 -1.26 -18.64
C ALA A 328 -18.77 -1.25 -17.26
N VAL A 329 -19.53 -1.32 -16.15
CA VAL A 329 -18.94 -1.40 -14.79
C VAL A 329 -18.21 -2.72 -14.52
N VAL A 330 -18.79 -3.86 -14.92
CA VAL A 330 -18.12 -5.18 -14.83
C VAL A 330 -16.84 -5.20 -15.66
N LEU A 331 -16.93 -4.79 -16.92
CA LEU A 331 -15.80 -4.71 -17.84
C LEU A 331 -14.73 -3.74 -17.33
N PHE A 332 -15.15 -2.58 -16.84
CA PHE A 332 -14.27 -1.59 -16.24
C PHE A 332 -13.49 -2.17 -15.07
N MET A 333 -14.14 -2.88 -14.15
CA MET A 333 -13.46 -3.48 -12.99
C MET A 333 -12.51 -4.59 -13.42
N PHE A 334 -12.92 -5.44 -14.36
CA PHE A 334 -12.09 -6.52 -14.90
C PHE A 334 -10.85 -5.99 -15.62
N VAL A 335 -11.03 -5.03 -16.55
CA VAL A 335 -9.93 -4.39 -17.29
C VAL A 335 -9.01 -3.65 -16.34
N SER A 336 -9.56 -2.95 -15.34
CA SER A 336 -8.76 -2.28 -14.31
C SER A 336 -7.88 -3.26 -13.53
N GLY A 337 -8.44 -4.41 -13.12
CA GLY A 337 -7.68 -5.48 -12.47
C GLY A 337 -6.56 -6.03 -13.36
N LEU A 338 -6.85 -6.28 -14.64
CA LEU A 338 -5.85 -6.77 -15.59
C LEU A 338 -4.73 -5.75 -15.83
N LEU A 339 -5.07 -4.48 -16.04
CA LEU A 339 -4.09 -3.40 -16.23
C LEU A 339 -3.21 -3.22 -14.99
N GLN A 340 -3.78 -3.31 -13.79
CA GLN A 340 -3.00 -3.29 -12.56
C GLN A 340 -2.09 -4.51 -12.41
N ALA A 341 -2.56 -5.72 -12.76
CA ALA A 341 -1.71 -6.91 -12.74
C ALA A 341 -0.52 -6.74 -13.69
N ILE A 342 -0.78 -6.28 -14.92
CA ILE A 342 0.26 -6.01 -15.93
C ILE A 342 1.23 -4.94 -15.42
N TYR A 343 0.73 -3.87 -14.80
CA TYR A 343 1.56 -2.82 -14.21
C TYR A 343 2.52 -3.37 -13.14
N TRP A 344 2.01 -4.16 -12.19
CA TRP A 344 2.85 -4.73 -11.14
C TRP A 344 3.85 -5.76 -11.68
N VAL A 345 3.46 -6.58 -12.66
CA VAL A 345 4.38 -7.49 -13.35
C VAL A 345 5.45 -6.69 -14.13
N ARG A 346 5.08 -5.59 -14.80
CA ARG A 346 6.05 -4.72 -15.47
C ARG A 346 7.04 -4.11 -14.47
N GLN A 347 6.57 -3.71 -13.29
CA GLN A 347 7.39 -3.07 -12.26
C GLN A 347 8.39 -4.03 -11.60
N GLY A 348 8.18 -5.34 -11.72
CA GLY A 348 8.98 -6.38 -11.05
C GLY A 348 8.30 -6.98 -9.81
N GLY A 349 7.03 -6.68 -9.56
CA GLY A 349 6.30 -7.15 -8.39
C GLY A 349 6.74 -6.42 -7.12
N ASP A 350 6.95 -7.19 -6.06
CA ASP A 350 7.32 -6.71 -4.73
C ASP A 350 8.25 -7.73 -4.04
N PHE A 351 8.91 -7.34 -2.94
CA PHE A 351 9.66 -8.29 -2.12
C PHE A 351 8.77 -9.09 -1.16
N MET A 352 7.56 -8.59 -0.88
CA MET A 352 6.59 -9.26 -0.03
C MET A 352 5.72 -10.22 -0.87
N HIS A 353 5.68 -11.50 -0.50
CA HIS A 353 4.96 -12.54 -1.24
C HIS A 353 3.48 -12.20 -1.46
N GLY A 354 3.05 -12.14 -2.73
CA GLY A 354 1.65 -11.94 -3.16
C GLY A 354 1.03 -10.55 -2.94
N ARG A 355 1.57 -9.72 -2.04
CA ARG A 355 0.99 -8.43 -1.59
C ARG A 355 0.40 -7.57 -2.70
N VAL A 356 1.21 -7.19 -3.69
CA VAL A 356 0.79 -6.21 -4.72
C VAL A 356 -0.17 -6.80 -5.76
N LEU A 357 -0.24 -8.13 -5.87
CA LEU A 357 -1.17 -8.83 -6.74
C LEU A 357 -2.53 -9.11 -6.09
N LEU A 358 -2.70 -8.86 -4.79
CA LEU A 358 -3.99 -8.99 -4.11
C LEU A 358 -5.03 -7.99 -4.63
N THR A 359 -4.63 -6.74 -4.86
CA THR A 359 -5.51 -5.68 -5.41
C THR A 359 -6.07 -6.04 -6.79
N PRO A 360 -5.24 -6.39 -7.80
CA PRO A 360 -5.77 -6.81 -9.10
C PRO A 360 -6.57 -8.12 -9.01
N LEU A 361 -6.15 -9.09 -8.20
CA LEU A 361 -6.92 -10.32 -7.96
C LEU A 361 -8.32 -10.00 -7.43
N PHE A 362 -8.43 -9.10 -6.44
CA PHE A 362 -9.72 -8.68 -5.90
C PHE A 362 -10.59 -8.02 -6.96
N CYS A 363 -10.05 -7.11 -7.78
CA CYS A 363 -10.79 -6.48 -8.87
C CYS A 363 -11.34 -7.51 -9.88
N LEU A 364 -10.54 -8.52 -10.24
CA LEU A 364 -10.96 -9.58 -11.16
C LEU A 364 -12.06 -10.48 -10.57
N LEU A 365 -12.04 -10.70 -9.25
CA LEU A 365 -12.98 -11.58 -8.55
C LEU A 365 -14.28 -10.88 -8.13
N ILE A 366 -14.26 -9.57 -7.86
CA ILE A 366 -15.41 -8.81 -7.36
C ILE A 366 -16.69 -9.03 -8.20
N PRO A 367 -16.68 -8.97 -9.56
CA PRO A 367 -17.88 -9.18 -10.37
C PRO A 367 -18.57 -10.53 -10.17
N VAL A 368 -17.83 -11.53 -9.67
CA VAL A 368 -18.32 -12.88 -9.35
C VAL A 368 -18.15 -13.20 -7.86
N ALA A 369 -18.06 -12.18 -6.99
CA ALA A 369 -17.90 -12.36 -5.54
C ALA A 369 -18.96 -13.31 -4.94
N VAL A 370 -20.21 -13.16 -5.41
CA VAL A 370 -21.30 -14.12 -5.23
C VAL A 370 -21.89 -14.50 -6.58
N ILE A 371 -22.47 -15.68 -6.67
CA ILE A 371 -23.06 -16.23 -7.91
C ILE A 371 -24.51 -16.66 -7.65
N PRO A 372 -25.44 -16.45 -8.59
CA PRO A 372 -26.81 -16.92 -8.46
C PRO A 372 -26.95 -18.36 -8.97
N VAL A 373 -27.43 -19.27 -8.12
CA VAL A 373 -27.92 -20.59 -8.50
C VAL A 373 -29.44 -20.52 -8.57
N VAL A 374 -30.00 -20.45 -9.79
CA VAL A 374 -31.44 -20.32 -9.99
C VAL A 374 -32.11 -21.68 -9.81
N LEU A 375 -33.14 -21.75 -8.97
CA LEU A 375 -33.89 -22.99 -8.74
C LEU A 375 -34.88 -23.22 -9.91
N PRO A 376 -35.09 -24.47 -10.35
CA PRO A 376 -35.99 -24.76 -11.47
C PRO A 376 -37.45 -24.48 -11.09
N ASP A 377 -38.01 -23.37 -11.58
CA ASP A 377 -39.41 -23.00 -11.35
C ASP A 377 -40.36 -23.54 -12.45
N GLY A 378 -39.86 -24.28 -13.45
CA GLY A 378 -40.65 -24.93 -14.50
C GLY A 378 -41.30 -24.01 -15.55
N THR A 379 -41.05 -22.70 -15.50
CA THR A 379 -41.76 -21.69 -16.31
C THR A 379 -41.08 -21.28 -17.63
N LYS A 380 -39.81 -21.65 -17.86
CA LYS A 380 -39.02 -21.12 -19.00
C LYS A 380 -38.09 -22.11 -19.69
N PHE A 381 -37.58 -23.10 -18.97
CA PHE A 381 -36.85 -24.22 -19.51
C PHE A 381 -37.65 -25.49 -19.22
N THR A 382 -37.48 -26.54 -20.02
CA THR A 382 -37.88 -27.87 -19.60
C THR A 382 -37.23 -28.13 -18.23
N ARG A 383 -37.97 -28.78 -17.32
CA ARG A 383 -37.47 -29.03 -15.96
C ARG A 383 -36.06 -29.66 -16.01
N GLU A 384 -35.85 -30.60 -16.92
CA GLU A 384 -34.56 -31.28 -17.16
C GLU A 384 -33.40 -30.33 -17.47
N THR A 385 -33.54 -29.41 -18.44
CA THR A 385 -32.46 -28.45 -18.77
C THR A 385 -32.19 -27.50 -17.60
N GLY A 386 -33.23 -27.10 -16.86
CA GLY A 386 -33.08 -26.29 -15.64
C GLY A 386 -32.31 -27.02 -14.54
N TYR A 387 -32.60 -28.31 -14.32
CA TYR A 387 -31.87 -29.15 -13.36
C TYR A 387 -30.41 -29.36 -13.77
N LEU A 388 -30.13 -29.64 -15.05
CA LEU A 388 -28.76 -29.81 -15.55
C LEU A 388 -27.90 -28.56 -15.36
N LEU A 389 -28.46 -27.38 -15.61
CA LEU A 389 -27.76 -26.10 -15.42
C LEU A 389 -27.52 -25.78 -13.94
N ALA A 390 -28.52 -26.03 -13.09
CA ALA A 390 -28.36 -25.88 -11.65
C ALA A 390 -27.32 -26.87 -11.09
N ALA A 391 -27.32 -28.12 -11.56
CA ALA A 391 -26.33 -29.14 -11.22
C ALA A 391 -24.93 -28.73 -11.67
N ALA A 392 -24.74 -28.32 -12.93
CA ALA A 392 -23.44 -27.86 -13.45
C ALA A 392 -22.89 -26.66 -12.65
N THR A 393 -23.74 -25.67 -12.36
CA THR A 393 -23.37 -24.51 -11.53
C THR A 393 -22.99 -24.93 -10.11
N SER A 394 -23.70 -25.91 -9.54
CA SER A 394 -23.45 -26.42 -8.18
C SER A 394 -22.16 -27.24 -8.10
N VAL A 395 -21.85 -28.05 -9.12
CA VAL A 395 -20.60 -28.82 -9.23
C VAL A 395 -19.40 -27.88 -9.37
N LEU A 396 -19.49 -26.87 -10.24
CA LEU A 396 -18.43 -25.86 -10.40
C LEU A 396 -18.22 -25.08 -9.09
N TRP A 397 -19.31 -24.70 -8.42
CA TRP A 397 -19.22 -24.03 -7.13
C TRP A 397 -18.59 -24.93 -6.04
N ALA A 398 -18.99 -26.21 -5.97
CA ALA A 398 -18.39 -27.18 -5.06
C ALA A 398 -16.89 -27.39 -5.33
N ALA A 399 -16.46 -27.38 -6.59
CA ALA A 399 -15.05 -27.40 -6.96
C ALA A 399 -14.30 -26.14 -6.49
N VAL A 400 -14.91 -24.96 -6.60
CA VAL A 400 -14.35 -23.71 -6.04
C VAL A 400 -14.22 -23.80 -4.51
N VAL A 401 -15.22 -24.34 -3.81
CA VAL A 401 -15.16 -24.57 -2.36
C VAL A 401 -14.04 -25.56 -2.01
N GLY A 402 -13.94 -26.69 -2.72
CA GLY A 402 -12.89 -27.69 -2.51
C GLY A 402 -11.49 -27.11 -2.72
N TRP A 403 -11.29 -26.36 -3.81
CA TRP A 403 -10.04 -25.61 -4.04
C TRP A 403 -9.78 -24.60 -2.91
N SER A 404 -10.80 -23.87 -2.47
CA SER A 404 -10.65 -22.85 -1.41
C SER A 404 -10.21 -23.46 -0.09
N ILE A 405 -10.75 -24.63 0.29
CA ILE A 405 -10.33 -25.38 1.48
C ILE A 405 -8.89 -25.85 1.34
N TRP A 406 -8.51 -26.41 0.19
CA TRP A 406 -7.14 -26.84 -0.07
C TRP A 406 -6.14 -25.68 -0.02
N ALA A 407 -6.42 -24.59 -0.75
CA ALA A 407 -5.57 -23.40 -0.78
C ALA A 407 -5.47 -22.72 0.59
N ALA A 408 -6.56 -22.73 1.38
CA ALA A 408 -6.56 -22.17 2.72
C ALA A 408 -5.62 -22.89 3.70
N ASN A 409 -5.34 -24.17 3.45
CA ASN A 409 -4.45 -25.03 4.23
C ASN A 409 -3.12 -25.31 3.52
N SER A 410 -2.82 -24.65 2.40
CA SER A 410 -1.55 -24.78 1.70
C SER A 410 -0.38 -24.31 2.57
N PRO A 411 0.78 -25.00 2.54
CA PRO A 411 1.98 -24.58 3.28
C PRO A 411 2.60 -23.28 2.74
N GLY A 412 2.07 -22.70 1.66
CA GLY A 412 2.57 -21.49 1.02
C GLY A 412 3.97 -21.72 0.45
N LEU A 413 4.93 -20.87 0.81
CA LEU A 413 6.32 -21.01 0.39
C LEU A 413 7.09 -22.12 1.14
N GLY A 414 6.46 -22.87 2.05
CA GLY A 414 7.12 -23.97 2.76
C GLY A 414 8.35 -23.50 3.55
N ALA A 415 9.49 -24.16 3.35
CA ALA A 415 10.77 -23.82 3.99
C ALA A 415 11.37 -22.49 3.49
N ASP A 416 10.99 -22.03 2.30
CA ASP A 416 11.46 -20.76 1.75
C ASP A 416 10.74 -19.55 2.32
N ALA A 417 9.68 -19.77 3.11
CA ALA A 417 8.90 -18.70 3.72
C ALA A 417 9.70 -17.87 4.74
N THR A 418 10.81 -18.39 5.26
CA THR A 418 11.51 -17.79 6.41
C THR A 418 12.92 -17.29 6.11
N ARG A 419 13.28 -17.22 4.82
CA ARG A 419 14.58 -16.71 4.38
C ARG A 419 14.45 -15.94 3.08
N VAL A 420 15.36 -15.00 2.86
CA VAL A 420 15.48 -14.31 1.58
C VAL A 420 16.08 -15.28 0.57
N THR A 421 15.26 -15.77 -0.36
CA THR A 421 15.73 -16.63 -1.46
C THR A 421 16.38 -15.81 -2.58
N TYR A 422 16.99 -16.49 -3.55
CA TYR A 422 17.55 -15.85 -4.76
C TYR A 422 16.52 -15.03 -5.55
N SER A 423 15.22 -15.34 -5.43
CA SER A 423 14.16 -14.54 -6.05
C SER A 423 13.99 -13.16 -5.40
N GLY A 424 14.52 -12.95 -4.20
CA GLY A 424 14.32 -11.75 -3.39
C GLY A 424 12.93 -11.62 -2.77
N ILE A 425 12.05 -12.61 -2.94
CA ILE A 425 10.67 -12.62 -2.45
C ILE A 425 10.59 -13.42 -1.16
N VAL A 426 9.87 -12.88 -0.16
CA VAL A 426 9.74 -13.48 1.18
C VAL A 426 8.28 -13.40 1.67
N ASP A 427 7.84 -14.44 2.37
CA ASP A 427 6.65 -14.38 3.22
C ASP A 427 7.04 -13.64 4.52
N GLU A 428 6.86 -12.32 4.50
CA GLU A 428 7.32 -11.47 5.61
C GLU A 428 6.71 -11.84 6.96
N ARG A 429 5.44 -12.27 6.99
CA ARG A 429 4.81 -12.68 8.24
C ARG A 429 5.57 -13.84 8.86
N ARG A 430 5.85 -14.89 8.07
CA ARG A 430 6.59 -16.06 8.56
C ARG A 430 8.05 -15.71 8.88
N PHE A 431 8.69 -14.88 8.05
CA PHE A 431 10.03 -14.39 8.28
C PHE A 431 10.17 -13.68 9.64
N TYR A 432 9.33 -12.67 9.90
CA TYR A 432 9.39 -11.94 11.16
C TYR A 432 8.95 -12.79 12.35
N SER A 433 7.95 -13.66 12.18
CA SER A 433 7.54 -14.57 13.24
C SER A 433 8.68 -15.49 13.69
N GLN A 434 9.48 -16.00 12.76
CA GLN A 434 10.69 -16.76 13.10
C GLN A 434 11.78 -15.86 13.68
N ALA A 435 12.03 -14.70 13.08
CA ALA A 435 13.14 -13.84 13.45
C ALA A 435 12.98 -13.20 14.84
N THR A 436 11.75 -12.94 15.30
CA THR A 436 11.48 -12.43 16.64
C THR A 436 11.18 -13.54 17.66
N GLY A 437 10.93 -14.77 17.21
CA GLY A 437 10.46 -15.86 18.08
C GLY A 437 8.99 -15.74 18.51
N HIS A 438 8.24 -14.77 17.99
CA HIS A 438 6.82 -14.58 18.30
C HIS A 438 5.94 -15.16 17.18
N ALA A 439 4.93 -15.96 17.52
CA ALA A 439 3.97 -16.47 16.52
C ALA A 439 3.13 -15.36 15.85
N HIS A 440 2.96 -14.24 16.57
CA HIS A 440 2.16 -13.08 16.18
C HIS A 440 2.83 -11.78 16.65
N PRO A 441 3.89 -11.29 15.98
CA PRO A 441 4.51 -10.02 16.34
C PRO A 441 3.54 -8.88 16.02
N LEU A 442 2.96 -8.26 17.03
CA LEU A 442 1.90 -7.25 16.91
C LEU A 442 2.33 -5.87 17.39
N THR A 443 3.28 -5.81 18.32
CA THR A 443 3.72 -4.56 18.92
C THR A 443 5.19 -4.29 18.58
N ALA A 444 5.60 -3.02 18.61
CA ALA A 444 7.02 -2.70 18.44
C ALA A 444 7.91 -3.40 19.48
N ALA A 445 7.39 -3.64 20.69
CA ALA A 445 8.09 -4.36 21.75
C ALA A 445 8.38 -5.83 21.39
N ASP A 446 7.48 -6.51 20.66
CA ASP A 446 7.72 -7.89 20.19
C ASP A 446 8.91 -7.96 19.24
N TYR A 447 9.20 -6.86 18.55
CA TYR A 447 10.33 -6.72 17.65
C TYR A 447 11.66 -6.43 18.36
N LEU A 448 11.67 -6.19 19.69
CA LEU A 448 12.92 -6.10 20.45
C LEU A 448 13.68 -7.43 20.47
N ASP A 449 12.98 -8.55 20.30
CA ASP A 449 13.58 -9.89 20.19
C ASP A 449 14.17 -10.17 18.79
N TYR A 450 14.00 -9.26 17.83
CA TYR A 450 14.72 -9.33 16.57
C TYR A 450 16.23 -9.07 16.80
N PRO A 451 17.13 -9.83 16.15
CA PRO A 451 18.57 -9.63 16.29
C PRO A 451 18.99 -8.16 16.10
N ARG A 452 19.84 -7.63 16.98
CA ARG A 452 20.30 -6.22 17.07
C ARG A 452 19.36 -5.21 17.73
N MET A 453 18.07 -5.48 17.91
CA MET A 453 17.14 -4.46 18.38
C MET A 453 17.33 -4.09 19.85
N ARG A 454 17.58 -5.05 20.75
CA ARG A 454 17.96 -4.69 22.14
C ARG A 454 19.33 -4.00 22.21
N ALA A 455 20.29 -4.48 21.42
CA ALA A 455 21.64 -3.93 21.39
C ALA A 455 21.67 -2.46 20.97
N VAL A 456 20.74 -2.01 20.10
CA VAL A 456 20.69 -0.59 19.70
C VAL A 456 20.29 0.31 20.86
N LEU A 457 19.38 -0.14 21.73
CA LEU A 457 18.97 0.61 22.92
C LEU A 457 20.13 0.71 23.90
N THR A 458 20.82 -0.40 24.14
CA THR A 458 22.03 -0.42 24.97
C THR A 458 23.12 0.50 24.41
N ALA A 459 23.31 0.55 23.09
CA ALA A 459 24.28 1.43 22.47
C ALA A 459 23.90 2.92 22.61
N ILE A 460 22.62 3.26 22.49
CA ILE A 460 22.12 4.62 22.76
C ILE A 460 22.38 5.01 24.22
N ASP A 461 22.03 4.14 25.18
CA ASP A 461 22.22 4.39 26.61
C ASP A 461 23.70 4.55 26.98
N ASN A 462 24.59 3.82 26.31
CA ASN A 462 26.04 3.90 26.50
C ASN A 462 26.70 5.11 25.79
N THR A 463 25.94 5.89 25.03
CA THR A 463 26.44 7.06 24.29
C THR A 463 25.63 8.31 24.63
N PRO A 464 25.64 8.77 25.90
CA PRO A 464 24.76 9.86 26.35
C PRO A 464 24.99 11.18 25.59
N ASP A 465 26.22 11.44 25.13
CA ASP A 465 26.59 12.64 24.38
C ASP A 465 26.18 12.60 22.89
N GLY A 466 25.57 11.51 22.42
CA GLY A 466 25.14 11.33 21.03
C GLY A 466 26.12 10.52 20.20
N ALA A 467 25.59 9.78 19.23
CA ALA A 467 26.38 8.98 18.31
C ALA A 467 25.61 8.62 17.02
N LEU A 468 26.36 8.31 15.98
CA LEU A 468 25.88 7.52 14.85
C LEU A 468 26.10 6.04 15.14
N LEU A 469 25.03 5.26 15.07
CA LEU A 469 25.06 3.81 15.23
C LEU A 469 24.97 3.13 13.86
N LEU A 470 25.95 2.28 13.58
CA LEU A 470 26.06 1.49 12.35
C LEU A 470 25.93 -0.01 12.67
N PRO A 471 25.30 -0.80 11.79
CA PRO A 471 25.10 -2.22 12.04
C PRO A 471 26.45 -2.96 11.97
N SER A 472 26.90 -3.51 13.10
CA SER A 472 28.19 -4.24 13.16
C SER A 472 28.09 -5.66 12.56
N GLY A 473 29.21 -6.37 12.40
CA GLY A 473 29.16 -7.81 12.06
C GLY A 473 28.51 -8.69 13.15
N ASN A 474 28.56 -8.25 14.41
CA ASN A 474 27.99 -8.93 15.57
C ASN A 474 26.55 -8.45 15.80
N TYR A 475 25.58 -9.36 15.92
CA TYR A 475 24.18 -9.00 16.13
C TYR A 475 23.90 -8.42 17.53
N ASP A 476 24.82 -8.55 18.49
CA ASP A 476 24.65 -8.02 19.85
C ASP A 476 25.38 -6.70 20.07
N VAL A 477 26.01 -6.13 19.04
CA VAL A 477 26.80 -4.90 19.13
C VAL A 477 26.51 -3.98 17.95
N TRP A 478 26.50 -2.69 18.19
CA TRP A 478 26.48 -1.66 17.16
C TRP A 478 27.83 -0.95 17.11
N ASP A 479 28.30 -0.66 15.89
CA ASP A 479 29.48 0.18 15.73
C ASP A 479 29.09 1.62 16.01
N VAL A 480 29.92 2.32 16.77
CA VAL A 480 29.64 3.67 17.28
C VAL A 480 30.59 4.66 16.61
N VAL A 481 30.04 5.71 16.02
CA VAL A 481 30.79 6.92 15.65
C VAL A 481 30.30 8.05 16.57
N PRO A 482 31.12 8.52 17.52
CA PRO A 482 30.71 9.53 18.48
C PRO A 482 30.31 10.86 17.82
N ALA A 483 29.31 11.53 18.39
CA ALA A 483 29.03 12.92 18.05
C ALA A 483 30.18 13.86 18.47
N PHE A 484 30.22 15.05 17.88
CA PHE A 484 31.08 16.10 18.41
C PHE A 484 30.70 16.38 19.88
N PRO A 485 31.69 16.49 20.78
CA PRO A 485 31.41 16.69 22.19
C PRO A 485 30.67 18.01 22.41
N PRO A 486 29.74 18.07 23.37
CA PRO A 486 29.07 19.31 23.70
C PRO A 486 30.08 20.35 24.24
N PRO A 487 29.74 21.66 24.19
CA PRO A 487 30.59 22.69 24.76
C PRO A 487 30.98 22.37 26.22
N PRO A 488 32.27 22.55 26.60
CA PRO A 488 32.78 22.11 27.90
C PRO A 488 32.24 22.92 29.07
N ASP A 489 31.73 24.13 28.81
CA ASP A 489 31.28 25.14 29.76
C ASP A 489 29.77 25.07 30.09
N LEU A 490 29.03 24.10 29.55
CA LEU A 490 27.61 23.92 29.87
C LEU A 490 27.41 23.59 31.35
N THR A 491 26.49 24.31 31.99
CA THR A 491 26.03 23.97 33.35
C THR A 491 25.37 22.58 33.36
N PRO A 492 25.27 21.93 34.53
CA PRO A 492 24.57 20.64 34.63
C PRO A 492 23.10 20.69 34.17
N ALA A 493 22.43 21.84 34.29
CA ALA A 493 21.07 22.02 33.81
C ALA A 493 21.01 22.13 32.27
N GLU A 494 21.91 22.90 31.66
CA GLU A 494 22.01 23.02 30.21
C GLU A 494 22.42 21.71 29.54
N ARG A 495 23.36 20.96 30.15
CA ARG A 495 23.76 19.65 29.67
C ARG A 495 22.61 18.64 29.68
N ARG A 496 21.71 18.71 30.68
CA ARG A 496 20.49 17.87 30.73
C ARG A 496 19.41 18.32 29.72
N ALA A 497 19.39 19.60 29.35
CA ALA A 497 18.44 20.13 28.38
C ALA A 497 18.93 19.98 26.92
N LEU A 498 20.22 19.69 26.73
CA LEU A 498 20.82 19.51 25.41
C LEU A 498 20.24 18.29 24.72
N ARG A 499 19.73 18.48 23.50
CA ARG A 499 19.37 17.37 22.62
C ARG A 499 20.64 16.84 21.97
N THR A 500 21.08 15.65 22.38
CA THR A 500 22.26 15.01 21.81
C THR A 500 21.89 14.35 20.47
N PRO A 501 22.76 14.46 19.45
CA PRO A 501 22.44 13.97 18.13
C PRO A 501 22.66 12.46 18.05
N HIS A 502 21.61 11.68 18.30
CA HIS A 502 21.61 10.25 17.96
C HIS A 502 21.09 10.03 16.55
N THR A 503 21.86 9.30 15.74
CA THR A 503 21.41 8.81 14.45
C THR A 503 21.63 7.30 14.37
N VAL A 504 20.65 6.55 13.89
CA VAL A 504 20.81 5.13 13.60
C VAL A 504 20.66 4.91 12.10
N PHE A 505 21.68 4.30 11.50
CA PHE A 505 21.70 3.97 10.08
C PHE A 505 21.32 2.50 9.89
N PHE A 506 20.07 2.22 9.51
CA PHE A 506 19.59 0.85 9.41
C PHE A 506 18.41 0.67 8.46
N THR A 507 18.39 -0.47 7.76
CA THR A 507 17.37 -0.77 6.73
C THR A 507 15.98 -1.01 7.30
N ASN A 508 15.86 -1.73 8.42
CA ASN A 508 14.56 -2.02 9.04
C ASN A 508 14.15 -0.89 9.99
N MET A 509 13.68 0.20 9.41
CA MET A 509 13.42 1.45 10.11
C MET A 509 12.11 1.46 10.90
N GLY A 510 11.14 0.59 10.60
CA GLY A 510 9.86 0.58 11.29
C GLY A 510 9.98 0.14 12.75
N MET A 511 10.53 -1.05 12.96
CA MET A 511 10.81 -1.67 14.25
C MET A 511 11.78 -0.84 15.07
N LEU A 512 12.84 -0.35 14.43
CA LEU A 512 13.83 0.51 15.06
C LEU A 512 13.18 1.83 15.49
N GLY A 513 12.51 2.50 14.55
CA GLY A 513 11.86 3.79 14.77
C GLY A 513 10.79 3.73 15.84
N MET A 514 10.02 2.64 15.95
CA MET A 514 9.01 2.55 16.99
C MET A 514 9.58 2.25 18.38
N ASN A 515 10.78 1.67 18.48
CA ASN A 515 11.41 1.36 19.76
C ASN A 515 12.34 2.46 20.30
N VAL A 516 12.67 3.48 19.50
CA VAL A 516 13.49 4.62 19.93
C VAL A 516 12.67 5.91 20.12
N GLY A 517 13.29 6.92 20.76
CA GLY A 517 12.73 8.26 20.90
C GLY A 517 12.48 8.97 19.57
N LEU A 518 11.64 10.02 19.59
CA LEU A 518 11.39 10.86 18.39
C LEU A 518 12.53 11.85 18.12
N ASP A 519 13.40 12.04 19.11
CA ASP A 519 14.65 12.79 19.08
C ASP A 519 15.81 11.99 18.46
N VAL A 520 15.72 10.66 18.41
CA VAL A 520 16.67 9.81 17.68
C VAL A 520 16.34 9.84 16.19
N ARG A 521 17.27 10.27 15.35
CA ARG A 521 17.12 10.25 13.89
C ARG A 521 17.36 8.84 13.35
N VAL A 522 16.45 8.34 12.51
CA VAL A 522 16.58 7.00 11.92
C VAL A 522 16.61 7.11 10.39
N ILE A 523 17.74 6.76 9.80
CA ILE A 523 17.99 6.82 8.36
C ILE A 523 18.36 5.46 7.82
N ASP A 524 18.10 5.25 6.54
CA ASP A 524 18.31 3.98 5.87
C ASP A 524 19.19 4.11 4.62
N GLN A 525 19.66 2.97 4.13
CA GLN A 525 20.51 2.88 2.94
C GLN A 525 19.71 2.83 1.63
N ILE A 526 18.39 2.62 1.69
CA ILE A 526 17.52 2.38 0.52
C ILE A 526 16.67 3.61 0.12
N GLY A 527 16.62 4.64 0.98
CA GLY A 527 16.02 5.94 0.70
C GLY A 527 14.58 6.14 1.14
N LEU A 528 14.03 5.34 2.07
CA LEU A 528 12.66 5.55 2.55
C LEU A 528 12.57 6.74 3.53
N THR A 529 13.56 6.90 4.40
CA THR A 529 13.64 7.99 5.40
C THR A 529 14.90 8.81 5.28
N ASN A 530 15.91 8.32 4.55
CA ASN A 530 17.11 9.07 4.22
C ASN A 530 16.95 9.87 2.90
N PRO A 531 17.00 11.21 2.94
CA PRO A 531 16.82 12.02 1.74
C PRO A 531 17.95 11.82 0.72
N LEU A 532 19.19 11.54 1.15
CA LEU A 532 20.29 11.29 0.21
C LEU A 532 20.10 9.94 -0.50
N ALA A 533 19.86 8.87 0.26
CA ALA A 533 19.70 7.53 -0.29
C ALA A 533 18.50 7.45 -1.27
N MET A 534 17.44 8.22 -1.01
CA MET A 534 16.26 8.33 -1.88
C MET A 534 16.63 8.70 -3.31
N HIS A 535 17.62 9.57 -3.47
CA HIS A 535 18.05 10.12 -4.75
C HIS A 535 19.23 9.34 -5.38
N THR A 536 19.66 8.23 -4.80
CA THR A 536 20.64 7.33 -5.44
C THR A 536 19.99 6.51 -6.56
N GLN A 537 20.80 6.00 -7.49
CA GLN A 537 20.33 5.09 -8.54
C GLN A 537 20.08 3.68 -8.01
N ARG A 538 19.12 2.97 -8.64
CA ARG A 538 18.92 1.55 -8.40
C ARG A 538 20.13 0.71 -8.85
N LEU A 539 20.41 -0.33 -8.09
CA LEU A 539 21.29 -1.43 -8.45
C LEU A 539 20.58 -2.36 -9.44
N THR A 540 21.24 -2.67 -10.54
CA THR A 540 20.69 -3.49 -11.63
C THR A 540 20.10 -4.81 -11.11
N ASP A 541 20.89 -5.54 -10.32
CA ASP A 541 20.55 -6.86 -9.76
C ASP A 541 20.14 -6.82 -8.29
N GLY A 542 19.78 -5.63 -7.79
CA GLY A 542 19.31 -5.48 -6.42
C GLY A 542 17.93 -6.13 -6.20
N ARG A 543 17.70 -6.63 -4.98
CA ARG A 543 16.39 -7.12 -4.51
C ARG A 543 15.35 -6.00 -4.62
N ILE A 544 14.21 -6.26 -5.24
CA ILE A 544 13.12 -5.26 -5.38
C ILE A 544 12.78 -4.61 -4.04
N GLY A 545 12.69 -3.28 -4.03
CA GLY A 545 12.41 -2.51 -2.80
C GLY A 545 13.60 -2.38 -1.84
N HIS A 546 14.70 -3.06 -2.12
CA HIS A 546 15.99 -3.00 -1.42
C HIS A 546 17.15 -2.87 -2.42
N ASP A 547 16.88 -2.26 -3.58
CA ASP A 547 17.80 -2.16 -4.69
C ASP A 547 18.42 -0.77 -4.79
N LYS A 548 18.54 -0.07 -3.67
CA LYS A 548 19.43 1.09 -3.49
C LYS A 548 20.36 0.80 -2.33
N ASN A 549 21.53 1.41 -2.33
CA ASN A 549 22.51 1.23 -1.26
C ASN A 549 23.42 2.44 -1.18
N LEU A 550 23.08 3.39 -0.30
CA LEU A 550 23.96 4.46 0.12
C LEU A 550 24.95 3.92 1.17
N PHE A 551 26.23 4.24 1.02
CA PHE A 551 27.25 3.76 1.96
C PHE A 551 27.18 4.49 3.32
N PRO A 552 27.52 3.81 4.43
CA PRO A 552 27.53 4.41 5.77
C PRO A 552 28.47 5.62 5.90
N ASP A 553 29.49 5.73 5.05
CA ASP A 553 30.40 6.88 4.97
C ASP A 553 29.65 8.21 4.77
N TRP A 554 28.54 8.19 4.02
CA TRP A 554 27.68 9.36 3.85
C TRP A 554 26.96 9.76 5.13
N ALA A 555 26.55 8.79 5.96
CA ALA A 555 25.93 9.08 7.25
C ALA A 555 26.93 9.71 8.23
N VAL A 556 28.19 9.27 8.20
CA VAL A 556 29.29 9.90 8.97
C VAL A 556 29.57 11.31 8.45
N ALA A 557 29.66 11.48 7.13
CA ALA A 557 29.99 12.76 6.50
C ALA A 557 28.92 13.84 6.73
N GLU A 558 27.64 13.47 6.61
CA GLU A 558 26.50 14.37 6.75
C GLU A 558 26.27 14.86 8.18
N GLY A 559 26.46 13.97 9.16
CA GLY A 559 26.12 14.27 10.54
C GLY A 559 27.19 15.01 11.33
N PRO A 560 26.84 15.50 12.54
CA PRO A 560 27.76 16.16 13.46
C PRO A 560 28.61 15.12 14.23
N PHE A 561 29.29 14.22 13.51
CA PHE A 561 30.07 13.11 14.08
C PHE A 561 31.57 13.31 13.89
N LEU A 562 32.37 12.62 14.70
CA LEU A 562 33.83 12.56 14.51
C LEU A 562 34.17 11.72 13.28
N LYS A 563 34.99 12.28 12.38
CA LYS A 563 35.18 11.78 10.99
C LYS A 563 36.53 11.11 10.74
N THR A 564 37.35 10.96 11.77
CA THR A 564 38.72 10.46 11.67
C THR A 564 38.95 9.33 12.65
N ARG A 565 39.95 8.50 12.39
CA ARG A 565 40.42 7.51 13.36
C ARG A 565 40.94 8.20 14.63
N PRO A 566 40.79 7.58 15.81
CA PRO A 566 40.24 6.24 16.06
C PRO A 566 38.71 6.18 16.19
N TYR A 567 37.98 7.26 15.88
CA TYR A 567 36.55 7.41 16.17
C TYR A 567 35.61 6.76 15.15
N ILE A 568 36.11 6.46 13.94
CA ILE A 568 35.36 5.74 12.91
C ILE A 568 35.75 4.25 12.87
N PRO A 569 34.82 3.34 12.55
CA PRO A 569 35.13 1.93 12.36
C PRO A 569 36.21 1.68 11.30
N ALA A 570 37.03 0.65 11.51
CA ALA A 570 38.20 0.38 10.68
C ALA A 570 37.87 0.08 9.19
N TYR A 571 36.65 -0.41 8.91
CA TYR A 571 36.18 -0.72 7.56
C TYR A 571 35.70 0.51 6.78
N LEU A 572 35.52 1.67 7.44
CA LEU A 572 35.21 2.92 6.74
C LEU A 572 36.48 3.59 6.26
N ASP A 573 36.39 4.29 5.13
CA ASP A 573 37.52 4.99 4.55
C ASP A 573 37.45 6.50 4.81
N GLU A 574 38.46 7.04 5.48
CA GLU A 574 38.54 8.49 5.77
C GLU A 574 38.51 9.33 4.50
N ASP A 575 39.08 8.82 3.41
CA ASP A 575 39.10 9.51 2.12
C ASP A 575 37.70 9.56 1.50
N TRP A 576 36.90 8.50 1.67
CA TRP A 576 35.50 8.48 1.22
C TRP A 576 34.62 9.40 2.06
N ILE A 577 34.83 9.45 3.38
CA ILE A 577 34.11 10.38 4.26
C ILE A 577 34.46 11.83 3.89
N ALA A 578 35.73 12.15 3.65
CA ALA A 578 36.17 13.48 3.24
C ALA A 578 35.58 13.88 1.88
N GLN A 579 35.60 12.97 0.90
CA GLN A 579 34.98 13.19 -0.41
C GLN A 579 33.46 13.38 -0.31
N ALA A 580 32.78 12.56 0.50
CA ALA A 580 31.33 12.68 0.72
C ALA A 580 30.99 14.03 1.36
N GLN A 581 31.77 14.47 2.36
CA GLN A 581 31.59 15.77 2.99
C GLN A 581 31.78 16.92 1.99
N ALA A 582 32.78 16.84 1.10
CA ALA A 582 32.95 17.82 0.03
C ALA A 582 31.79 17.78 -0.97
N ALA A 583 31.30 16.59 -1.34
CA ALA A 583 30.18 16.43 -2.28
C ALA A 583 28.85 17.00 -1.74
N LEU A 584 28.64 16.98 -0.42
CA LEU A 584 27.46 17.61 0.21
C LEU A 584 27.39 19.12 -0.01
N ALA A 585 28.51 19.79 -0.30
CA ALA A 585 28.56 21.22 -0.65
C ALA A 585 28.12 21.52 -2.09
N CYS A 586 27.75 20.50 -2.87
CA CYS A 586 27.21 20.70 -4.21
C CYS A 586 25.91 21.51 -4.15
N PRO A 587 25.76 22.62 -4.91
CA PRO A 587 24.61 23.51 -4.82
C PRO A 587 23.26 22.81 -5.03
N ALA A 588 23.22 21.80 -5.91
CA ALA A 588 22.01 21.00 -6.15
C ALA A 588 21.67 20.11 -4.94
N THR A 589 22.67 19.49 -4.30
CA THR A 589 22.52 18.71 -3.07
C THR A 589 22.03 19.59 -1.93
N GLU A 590 22.67 20.74 -1.73
CA GLU A 590 22.31 21.70 -0.69
C GLU A 590 20.88 22.22 -0.89
N SER A 591 20.49 22.56 -2.12
CA SER A 591 19.13 23.03 -2.44
C SER A 591 18.08 21.95 -2.13
N MET A 592 18.34 20.70 -2.53
CA MET A 592 17.47 19.55 -2.22
C MET A 592 17.35 19.35 -0.70
N LEU A 593 18.48 19.26 0.02
CA LEU A 593 18.47 19.07 1.47
C LEU A 593 17.78 20.24 2.19
N THR A 594 17.97 21.46 1.71
CA THR A 594 17.32 22.65 2.26
C THR A 594 15.80 22.63 2.03
N SER A 595 15.33 22.07 0.92
CA SER A 595 13.89 21.88 0.67
C SER A 595 13.22 21.00 1.74
N VAL A 596 13.97 19.99 2.24
CA VAL A 596 13.53 19.00 3.24
C VAL A 596 13.74 19.47 4.67
N ARG A 597 14.87 20.11 4.98
CA ARG A 597 15.32 20.43 6.34
C ARG A 597 15.18 21.89 6.76
N GLY A 598 15.18 22.82 5.80
CA GLY A 598 15.10 24.25 6.10
C GLY A 598 13.78 24.60 6.81
N GLU A 599 13.73 25.72 7.54
CA GLU A 599 12.49 26.12 8.22
C GLU A 599 11.31 26.31 7.24
N MET A 600 10.13 25.82 7.63
CA MET A 600 8.92 25.90 6.80
C MET A 600 8.25 27.27 6.93
N SER A 601 8.70 28.22 6.10
CA SER A 601 8.06 29.52 5.91
C SER A 601 7.15 29.53 4.66
N PRO A 602 6.24 30.52 4.49
CA PRO A 602 5.47 30.67 3.26
C PRO A 602 6.36 30.76 2.00
N ARG A 603 7.53 31.41 2.11
CA ARG A 603 8.52 31.47 1.02
C ARG A 603 9.11 30.09 0.72
N ARG A 604 9.44 29.30 1.74
CA ARG A 604 9.92 27.91 1.56
C ARG A 604 8.85 27.05 0.89
N PHE A 605 7.60 27.14 1.35
CA PHE A 605 6.49 26.39 0.77
C PHE A 605 6.30 26.69 -0.72
N LEU A 606 6.28 27.97 -1.10
CA LEU A 606 6.12 28.38 -2.50
C LEU A 606 7.34 27.99 -3.35
N SER A 607 8.56 28.10 -2.81
CA SER A 607 9.78 27.63 -3.47
C SER A 607 9.73 26.13 -3.72
N ASN A 608 9.37 25.34 -2.71
CA ASN A 608 9.22 23.90 -2.81
C ASN A 608 8.14 23.52 -3.84
N LEU A 609 7.00 24.22 -3.83
CA LEU A 609 5.92 24.02 -4.79
C LEU A 609 6.38 24.25 -6.24
N ALA A 610 7.14 25.32 -6.48
CA ALA A 610 7.65 25.67 -7.80
C ALA A 610 8.73 24.70 -8.30
N HIS A 611 9.61 24.23 -7.40
CA HIS A 611 10.75 23.37 -7.73
C HIS A 611 10.52 21.88 -7.47
N ALA A 612 9.31 21.47 -7.12
CA ALA A 612 8.99 20.08 -6.77
C ALA A 612 9.40 19.09 -7.88
N TYR A 613 9.28 19.48 -9.15
CA TYR A 613 9.73 18.67 -10.28
C TYR A 613 11.24 18.48 -10.31
N ASP A 614 12.00 19.57 -10.12
CA ASP A 614 13.46 19.56 -10.13
C ASP A 614 14.01 18.70 -8.98
N PHE A 615 13.46 18.88 -7.77
CA PHE A 615 13.80 18.07 -6.61
C PHE A 615 13.42 16.60 -6.80
N THR A 616 12.28 16.29 -7.43
CA THR A 616 11.90 14.90 -7.74
C THR A 616 12.89 14.24 -8.73
N LYS A 617 13.42 15.01 -9.68
CA LYS A 617 14.40 14.55 -10.68
C LYS A 617 15.83 14.50 -10.18
N TYR A 618 16.15 15.23 -9.12
CA TYR A 618 17.48 15.25 -8.54
C TYR A 618 17.99 13.82 -8.28
N ARG A 619 19.26 13.57 -8.59
CA ARG A 619 19.95 12.30 -8.37
C ARG A 619 21.35 12.57 -7.85
N ILE A 620 21.84 11.72 -6.97
CA ILE A 620 23.18 11.74 -6.37
C ILE A 620 23.88 10.41 -6.68
N ASP A 621 25.19 10.42 -6.93
CA ASP A 621 25.95 9.19 -7.02
C ASP A 621 26.31 8.70 -5.60
N ARG A 622 26.11 7.41 -5.35
CA ARG A 622 26.45 6.82 -4.05
C ARG A 622 27.96 6.75 -3.83
N VAL A 623 28.78 6.77 -4.88
CA VAL A 623 30.24 6.82 -4.82
C VAL A 623 30.68 8.28 -4.73
N PRO A 624 31.28 8.73 -3.61
CA PRO A 624 31.59 10.14 -3.40
C PRO A 624 32.42 10.78 -4.51
N LEU A 625 33.41 10.06 -5.04
CA LEU A 625 34.26 10.53 -6.14
C LEU A 625 33.46 10.88 -7.40
N TYR A 626 32.49 10.03 -7.77
CA TYR A 626 31.65 10.27 -8.95
C TYR A 626 30.66 11.40 -8.70
N ASP A 627 30.23 11.60 -7.45
CA ASP A 627 29.37 12.73 -7.10
C ASP A 627 30.11 14.08 -7.14
N LEU A 628 31.37 14.11 -6.69
CA LEU A 628 32.24 15.27 -6.85
C LEU A 628 32.44 15.63 -8.32
N GLN A 629 32.68 14.63 -9.18
CA GLN A 629 32.78 14.81 -10.63
C GLN A 629 31.47 15.34 -11.22
N ARG A 630 30.32 14.78 -10.84
CA ARG A 630 28.99 15.26 -11.26
C ARG A 630 28.79 16.73 -10.91
N CYS A 631 29.27 17.16 -9.74
CA CYS A 631 29.10 18.51 -9.24
C CYS A 631 30.24 19.47 -9.64
N GLY A 632 31.28 19.00 -10.34
CA GLY A 632 32.45 19.81 -10.69
C GLY A 632 33.24 20.33 -9.49
N LEU A 633 33.19 19.62 -8.36
CA LEU A 633 33.88 20.00 -7.12
C LEU A 633 35.28 19.38 -7.06
N PRO A 634 36.26 20.07 -6.43
CA PRO A 634 37.60 19.53 -6.29
C PRO A 634 37.58 18.28 -5.40
N VAL A 635 38.41 17.29 -5.76
CA VAL A 635 38.62 16.10 -4.93
C VAL A 635 39.56 16.47 -3.77
N PRO A 636 39.16 16.24 -2.51
CA PRO A 636 40.04 16.45 -1.37
C PRO A 636 41.34 15.65 -1.50
N GLU A 637 42.44 16.17 -0.96
CA GLU A 637 43.70 15.44 -0.93
C GLU A 637 43.55 14.12 -0.15
N PRO A 638 43.99 12.99 -0.74
CA PRO A 638 43.85 11.69 -0.08
C PRO A 638 44.82 11.61 1.11
N LYS A 639 44.32 11.13 2.24
CA LYS A 639 45.12 10.91 3.46
C LYS A 639 45.98 9.67 3.37
N LYS A 640 45.60 8.71 2.51
CA LYS A 640 46.41 7.54 2.19
C LYS A 640 46.99 7.71 0.79
N PRO A 641 48.24 7.28 0.55
CA PRO A 641 48.76 7.22 -0.81
C PRO A 641 47.85 6.32 -1.68
N PRO A 642 47.69 6.64 -2.98
CA PRO A 642 46.89 5.82 -3.88
C PRO A 642 47.35 4.37 -3.82
N TYR A 643 46.41 3.44 -3.72
CA TYR A 643 46.74 2.02 -3.81
C TYR A 643 47.32 1.72 -5.20
N THR A 644 48.62 1.46 -5.27
CA THR A 644 49.34 1.17 -6.51
C THR A 644 49.15 -0.27 -7.00
N GLY A 645 48.22 -1.04 -6.40
CA GLY A 645 48.12 -2.47 -6.59
C GLY A 645 49.09 -3.25 -5.71
N MET A 646 48.88 -4.58 -5.62
CA MET A 646 50.01 -5.48 -5.42
C MET A 646 50.83 -5.45 -6.71
N PRO A 647 52.17 -5.56 -6.66
CA PRO A 647 52.95 -5.78 -7.87
C PRO A 647 52.34 -6.98 -8.64
N ALA A 648 52.39 -6.94 -9.98
CA ALA A 648 51.82 -7.98 -10.84
C ALA A 648 52.35 -9.40 -10.54
N THR A 649 53.43 -9.49 -9.77
CA THR A 649 54.06 -10.73 -9.29
C THR A 649 53.42 -11.32 -8.03
N GLY A 650 52.40 -10.69 -7.44
CA GLY A 650 51.86 -11.08 -6.14
C GLY A 650 52.79 -10.71 -4.98
N PRO A 651 52.42 -11.04 -3.73
CA PRO A 651 53.29 -10.87 -2.56
C PRO A 651 54.56 -11.74 -2.62
#